data_AF-A0A7C3ZZC4-F1
#
_entry.id   AF-A0A7C3ZZC4-F1
#
_cell.length_a   1.000
_cell.length_b   1.000
_cell.length_c   1.000
_cell.angle_alpha   90.00
_cell.angle_beta   90.00
_cell.angle_gamma   90.00
#
_symmetry.space_group_name_H-M   'P 1'
#
loop_
_entity.id
_entity.type
_entity.pdbx_description
1 polymer ?
#
loop_
_entity_poly.entity_id
_entity_poly.type
_entity_poly.pdbx_seq_one_letter_code
_entity_poly.pdbx_strand_id
1 'polypeptide(L)'
;MAALPPSLDQNAVEEMIARLSTGLDRLPPGTEGEDHVAHMVRLVEMGYTRLAADHLLFASSPRLLRELASGLIRQLDLRHFAARILPSDEPTEQERKAGLRHYLYEALLEIGLNFLGLESRHLPEREREQCLAHVRETLRQWEERERSEGGPFVALATVKEMLSDMKLVMQGASMQARIASEIEQGLLDQPPFTCTFLQQAGAAIQGNIYYQLVKREKCRFGNDYALGLRWLRHLGFEQVSTNPVLAARAYQDDPRLARIFQERAARDPRYQKWCLDPSRYGDEIALYATLVALWDNLHVFRPIFYNLREGSGGGVVSFQLNPNLAHLVDESIADALSAFRIAEEELRRYDAHLLAGYGTHWEEARPNMVIKVAASSPAAREVTRTLNSLGLGTNITVVFTVAQEVTLILEEMAGLATAVKKGIMPTQIYMTNMGGRLESHLREVKLEQLFGRLRECLGEAQALQAVTRLADANGTRAKVDAAPDYEEKVKIATAFLHGQRKIDDPVIEALRPIASPEELKRWEKAISQAGTAVARRVWGIFFSRENRRKWTTYLQENYGLSRSQAYLIQDRICYLPASKRKAEDTFWTLSSTNMVHTEFPNQQEAVRQMAGQEGFQAWRYYESIRQETPTWVIDLLNQMSDFRQAYELNDELTSILARVGIKGEFGSAGLTPSQWSEYGAVKKTLQEFRAAYDRFKEDMVALLQSR
;
A
#
# COMPACT_ATOMS: atom_id res chain seq x y z
N MET A 1 48.98 -19.16 5.69
CA MET A 1 47.85 -18.21 5.55
C MET A 1 48.27 -17.17 4.53
N ALA A 2 47.81 -17.32 3.29
CA ALA A 2 47.99 -16.28 2.28
C ALA A 2 46.77 -15.35 2.38
N ALA A 3 47.00 -14.04 2.48
CA ALA A 3 45.97 -13.03 2.37
C ALA A 3 45.23 -13.18 1.02
N LEU A 4 43.97 -12.74 0.97
CA LEU A 4 43.22 -12.61 -0.30
C LEU A 4 44.06 -11.87 -1.34
N PRO A 5 43.85 -12.13 -2.64
CA PRO A 5 44.53 -11.39 -3.69
C PRO A 5 44.28 -9.87 -3.49
N PRO A 6 45.23 -8.99 -3.83
CA PRO A 6 45.11 -7.53 -3.66
C PRO A 6 43.89 -6.87 -4.34
N SER A 7 43.06 -7.63 -5.06
CA SER A 7 41.99 -7.17 -5.94
C SER A 7 40.56 -7.34 -5.39
N LEU A 8 40.36 -8.03 -4.26
CA LEU A 8 39.04 -8.25 -3.66
C LEU A 8 38.98 -7.59 -2.28
N ASP A 9 38.54 -6.34 -2.25
CA ASP A 9 38.17 -5.62 -1.03
C ASP A 9 36.65 -5.52 -0.89
N GLN A 10 36.19 -4.94 0.22
CA GLN A 10 34.76 -4.76 0.50
C GLN A 10 34.03 -4.00 -0.62
N ASN A 11 34.66 -2.98 -1.21
CA ASN A 11 34.04 -2.15 -2.24
C ASN A 11 33.87 -2.95 -3.54
N ALA A 12 34.88 -3.73 -3.94
CA ALA A 12 34.80 -4.59 -5.11
C ALA A 12 33.65 -5.61 -5.00
N VAL A 13 33.48 -6.22 -3.82
CA VAL A 13 32.36 -7.16 -3.57
C VAL A 13 31.01 -6.46 -3.60
N GLU A 14 30.88 -5.27 -3.00
CA GLU A 14 29.66 -4.47 -3.05
C GLU A 14 29.28 -4.08 -4.48
N GLU A 15 30.24 -3.68 -5.31
CA GLU A 15 30.02 -3.39 -6.72
C GLU A 15 29.64 -4.62 -7.54
N MET A 16 30.19 -5.80 -7.22
CA MET A 16 29.79 -7.06 -7.86
C MET A 16 28.34 -7.40 -7.51
N ILE A 17 27.96 -7.34 -6.23
CA ILE A 17 26.60 -7.65 -5.78
C ILE A 17 25.60 -6.64 -6.35
N ALA A 18 25.92 -5.35 -6.38
CA ALA A 18 25.05 -4.33 -6.96
C ALA A 18 24.80 -4.54 -8.48
N ARG A 19 25.71 -5.23 -9.18
CA ARG A 19 25.55 -5.61 -10.60
C ARG A 19 24.75 -6.88 -10.82
N LEU A 20 24.56 -7.71 -9.79
CA LEU A 20 23.72 -8.90 -9.87
C LEU A 20 22.27 -8.45 -10.04
N SER A 21 21.85 -8.36 -11.30
CA SER A 21 20.44 -8.15 -11.61
C SER A 21 19.70 -9.43 -11.24
N THR A 22 18.85 -9.38 -10.22
CA THR A 22 17.76 -10.34 -10.04
C THR A 22 16.70 -10.05 -11.09
N GLY A 23 17.06 -10.25 -12.36
CA GLY A 23 16.09 -10.25 -13.42
C GLY A 23 15.13 -11.40 -13.14
N LEU A 24 13.86 -11.08 -12.86
CA LEU A 24 12.70 -11.98 -12.96
C LEU A 24 12.52 -12.59 -14.38
N ASP A 25 13.56 -12.51 -15.21
CA ASP A 25 13.60 -12.90 -16.58
C ASP A 25 13.89 -14.39 -16.66
N ARG A 26 12.77 -15.12 -16.59
CA ARG A 26 12.61 -16.56 -16.78
C ARG A 26 12.94 -17.36 -15.54
N LEU A 27 11.99 -17.30 -14.59
CA LEU A 27 11.59 -18.57 -13.98
C LEU A 27 11.33 -19.56 -15.13
N PRO A 28 12.05 -20.69 -15.18
CA PRO A 28 11.84 -21.70 -16.20
C PRO A 28 10.41 -22.24 -16.07
N PRO A 29 9.89 -23.01 -17.05
CA PRO A 29 8.67 -23.77 -16.82
C PRO A 29 8.78 -24.53 -15.48
N GLY A 30 7.72 -24.49 -14.67
CA GLY A 30 7.70 -25.12 -13.35
C GLY A 30 8.07 -26.59 -13.43
N THR A 31 8.72 -27.10 -12.40
CA THR A 31 9.14 -28.50 -12.33
C THR A 31 8.11 -29.32 -11.56
N GLU A 32 7.19 -29.94 -12.29
CA GLU A 32 6.28 -30.92 -11.70
C GLU A 32 7.09 -32.10 -11.13
N GLY A 33 6.87 -32.42 -9.86
CA GLY A 33 7.41 -33.63 -9.21
C GLY A 33 8.87 -33.54 -8.72
N GLU A 34 9.49 -32.37 -8.68
CA GLU A 34 10.79 -32.20 -8.01
C GLU A 34 10.66 -32.23 -6.48
N ASP A 35 11.67 -32.80 -5.82
CA ASP A 35 11.85 -32.71 -4.37
C ASP A 35 11.92 -31.23 -3.93
N HIS A 36 11.14 -30.86 -2.92
CA HIS A 36 11.04 -29.47 -2.44
C HIS A 36 12.40 -28.85 -2.13
N VAL A 37 13.32 -29.60 -1.51
CA VAL A 37 14.64 -29.08 -1.16
C VAL A 37 15.46 -28.84 -2.42
N ALA A 38 15.49 -29.78 -3.37
CA ALA A 38 16.17 -29.60 -4.65
C ALA A 38 15.63 -28.39 -5.43
N HIS A 39 14.31 -28.23 -5.46
CA HIS A 39 13.64 -27.09 -6.09
C HIS A 39 14.05 -25.75 -5.47
N MET A 40 13.97 -25.62 -4.16
CA MET A 40 14.38 -24.40 -3.46
C MET A 40 15.86 -24.06 -3.68
N VAL A 41 16.72 -25.08 -3.63
CA VAL A 41 18.16 -24.91 -3.89
C VAL A 41 18.41 -24.37 -5.29
N ARG A 42 17.72 -24.91 -6.30
CA ARG A 42 17.81 -24.42 -7.68
C ARG A 42 17.35 -22.97 -7.79
N LEU A 43 16.26 -22.59 -7.13
CA LEU A 43 15.79 -21.21 -7.09
C LEU A 43 16.85 -20.27 -6.49
N VAL A 44 17.52 -20.69 -5.40
CA VAL A 44 18.60 -19.92 -4.79
C VAL A 44 19.80 -19.78 -5.74
N GLU A 45 20.22 -20.84 -6.42
CA GLU A 45 21.32 -20.79 -7.41
C GLU A 45 21.00 -19.87 -8.60
N MET A 46 19.72 -19.71 -8.92
CA MET A 46 19.22 -18.81 -9.96
C MET A 46 18.98 -17.37 -9.47
N GLY A 47 19.21 -17.05 -8.20
CA GLY A 47 18.97 -15.73 -7.62
C GLY A 47 17.51 -15.44 -7.22
N TYR A 48 16.63 -16.44 -7.21
CA TYR A 48 15.24 -16.32 -6.76
C TYR A 48 15.11 -16.64 -5.25
N THR A 49 15.96 -16.01 -4.45
CA THR A 49 16.14 -16.24 -3.00
C THR A 49 14.85 -15.97 -2.20
N ARG A 50 14.17 -14.85 -2.48
CA ARG A 50 12.89 -14.48 -1.84
C ARG A 50 11.77 -15.49 -2.14
N LEU A 51 11.69 -15.98 -3.37
CA LEU A 51 10.73 -17.02 -3.78
C LEU A 51 11.04 -18.36 -3.10
N ALA A 52 12.33 -18.75 -3.05
CA ALA A 52 12.75 -19.92 -2.29
C ALA A 52 12.37 -19.79 -0.80
N ALA A 53 12.63 -18.65 -0.18
CA ALA A 53 12.25 -18.41 1.22
C ALA A 53 10.74 -18.46 1.45
N ASP A 54 9.95 -17.93 0.51
CA ASP A 54 8.49 -17.90 0.60
C ASP A 54 7.85 -19.28 0.40
N HIS A 55 8.50 -20.19 -0.32
CA HIS A 55 8.07 -21.58 -0.47
C HIS A 55 7.87 -22.28 0.89
N LEU A 56 8.75 -22.02 1.88
CA LEU A 56 8.63 -22.59 3.23
C LEU A 56 7.39 -22.14 3.99
N LEU A 57 6.77 -21.02 3.60
CA LEU A 57 5.54 -20.54 4.23
C LEU A 57 4.36 -21.49 4.01
N PHE A 58 4.46 -22.46 3.11
CA PHE A 58 3.41 -23.45 2.86
C PHE A 58 3.63 -24.78 3.59
N ALA A 59 4.75 -24.94 4.30
CA ALA A 59 5.07 -26.15 5.06
C ALA A 59 4.30 -26.23 6.40
N SER A 60 2.97 -26.34 6.32
CA SER A 60 2.07 -26.25 7.49
C SER A 60 2.21 -27.40 8.50
N SER A 61 2.76 -28.55 8.10
CA SER A 61 3.03 -29.67 9.01
C SER A 61 4.34 -29.47 9.77
N PRO A 62 4.36 -29.64 11.12
CA PRO A 62 5.57 -29.56 11.93
C PRO A 62 6.73 -30.43 11.42
N ARG A 63 6.41 -31.64 10.95
CA ARG A 63 7.41 -32.57 10.42
C ARG A 63 8.00 -32.05 9.11
N LEU A 64 7.15 -31.62 8.19
CA LEU A 64 7.55 -31.13 6.88
C LEU A 64 8.44 -29.89 7.01
N LEU A 65 8.04 -28.90 7.82
CA LEU A 65 8.83 -27.68 8.01
C LEU A 65 10.28 -27.98 8.46
N ARG A 66 10.43 -28.87 9.45
CA ARG A 66 11.77 -29.27 9.94
C ARG A 66 12.59 -30.01 8.88
N GLU A 67 11.97 -30.95 8.18
CA GLU A 67 12.63 -31.73 7.12
C GLU A 67 13.10 -30.84 5.98
N LEU A 68 12.24 -29.92 5.51
CA LEU A 68 12.58 -28.97 4.45
C LEU A 68 13.67 -27.98 4.89
N ALA A 69 13.54 -27.37 6.07
CA ALA A 69 14.53 -26.40 6.55
C ALA A 69 15.91 -27.04 6.75
N SER A 70 15.98 -28.22 7.39
CA SER A 70 17.25 -28.92 7.61
C SER A 70 17.86 -29.46 6.32
N GLY A 71 17.03 -29.99 5.42
CA GLY A 71 17.47 -30.46 4.10
C GLY A 71 18.04 -29.32 3.26
N LEU A 72 17.36 -28.18 3.24
CA LEU A 72 17.83 -26.96 2.57
C LEU A 72 19.15 -26.49 3.17
N ILE A 73 19.22 -26.26 4.48
CA ILE A 73 20.44 -25.81 5.16
C ILE A 73 21.63 -26.69 4.78
N ARG A 74 21.47 -28.03 4.81
CA ARG A 74 22.54 -28.96 4.42
C ARG A 74 22.99 -28.74 2.97
N GLN A 75 22.06 -28.59 2.03
CA GLN A 75 22.38 -28.40 0.61
C GLN A 75 23.03 -27.04 0.32
N LEU A 76 22.58 -25.99 1.01
CA LEU A 76 23.18 -24.66 0.91
C LEU A 76 24.57 -24.63 1.55
N ASP A 77 24.79 -25.33 2.66
CA ASP A 77 26.11 -25.39 3.32
C ASP A 77 27.18 -26.04 2.44
N LEU A 78 26.81 -27.13 1.74
CA LEU A 78 27.69 -27.77 0.75
C LEU A 78 28.07 -26.81 -0.39
N ARG A 79 27.11 -26.00 -0.87
CA ARG A 79 27.35 -24.99 -1.92
C ARG A 79 28.19 -23.83 -1.42
N HIS A 80 27.93 -23.37 -0.20
CA HIS A 80 28.72 -22.31 0.43
C HIS A 80 30.18 -22.73 0.59
N PHE A 81 30.42 -24.00 0.99
CA PHE A 81 31.76 -24.59 1.04
C PHE A 81 32.42 -24.66 -0.34
N ALA A 82 31.69 -25.14 -1.36
CA ALA A 82 32.21 -25.25 -2.73
C ALA A 82 32.47 -23.88 -3.39
N ALA A 83 31.72 -22.85 -3.00
CA ALA A 83 31.85 -21.48 -3.48
C ALA A 83 32.99 -20.69 -2.81
N ARG A 84 33.97 -21.38 -2.23
CA ARG A 84 35.17 -20.73 -1.67
C ARG A 84 35.95 -20.01 -2.75
N ILE A 85 36.15 -18.70 -2.55
CA ILE A 85 36.97 -17.86 -3.40
C ILE A 85 38.45 -18.12 -3.08
N LEU A 86 39.21 -18.52 -4.08
CA LEU A 86 40.63 -18.82 -3.98
C LEU A 86 41.44 -17.68 -4.63
N PRO A 87 42.65 -17.37 -4.12
CA PRO A 87 43.52 -16.38 -4.74
C PRO A 87 43.91 -16.69 -6.20
N SER A 88 43.83 -17.96 -6.59
CA SER A 88 44.09 -18.44 -7.95
C SER A 88 42.87 -18.42 -8.87
N ASP A 89 41.69 -18.06 -8.37
CA ASP A 89 40.49 -17.97 -9.22
C ASP A 89 40.62 -16.79 -10.18
N GLU A 90 40.22 -16.99 -11.44
CA GLU A 90 40.09 -15.92 -12.41
C GLU A 90 39.00 -14.92 -11.98
N PRO A 91 39.06 -13.63 -12.36
CA PRO A 91 38.10 -12.61 -11.92
C PRO A 91 36.62 -12.98 -12.15
N THR A 92 36.30 -13.63 -13.27
CA THR A 92 34.95 -14.09 -13.59
C THR A 92 34.47 -15.20 -12.66
N GLU A 93 35.36 -16.08 -12.22
CA GLU A 93 35.05 -17.15 -11.27
C GLU A 93 34.92 -16.60 -9.85
N GLN A 94 35.74 -15.61 -9.49
CA GLN A 94 35.60 -14.86 -8.24
C GLN A 94 34.21 -14.19 -8.15
N GLU A 95 33.79 -13.48 -9.20
CA GLU A 95 32.47 -12.84 -9.28
C GLU A 95 31.33 -13.87 -9.20
N ARG A 96 31.45 -15.00 -9.93
CA ARG A 96 30.46 -16.09 -9.88
C ARG A 96 30.32 -16.69 -8.49
N LYS A 97 31.43 -16.95 -7.80
CA LYS A 97 31.44 -17.52 -6.44
C LYS A 97 30.94 -16.52 -5.40
N ALA A 98 31.32 -15.24 -5.51
CA ALA A 98 30.80 -14.17 -4.67
C ALA A 98 29.28 -14.02 -4.83
N GLY A 99 28.78 -14.01 -6.07
CA GLY A 99 27.35 -13.95 -6.36
C GLY A 99 26.57 -15.15 -5.84
N LEU A 100 27.11 -16.37 -5.97
CA LEU A 100 26.51 -17.55 -5.36
C LEU A 100 26.45 -17.41 -3.84
N ARG A 101 27.54 -17.04 -3.17
CA ARG A 101 27.54 -16.83 -1.71
C ARG A 101 26.53 -15.76 -1.28
N HIS A 102 26.41 -14.67 -2.03
CA HIS A 102 25.39 -13.65 -1.79
C HIS A 102 23.98 -14.24 -1.82
N TYR A 103 23.62 -15.02 -2.86
CA TYR A 103 22.31 -15.67 -2.92
C TYR A 103 22.05 -16.65 -1.76
N LEU A 104 23.09 -17.40 -1.34
CA LEU A 104 22.98 -18.30 -0.19
C LEU A 104 22.70 -17.53 1.11
N TYR A 105 23.43 -16.45 1.37
CA TYR A 105 23.20 -15.58 2.53
C TYR A 105 21.82 -14.94 2.48
N GLU A 106 21.44 -14.32 1.37
CA GLU A 106 20.15 -13.66 1.21
C GLU A 106 19.00 -14.66 1.43
N ALA A 107 19.08 -15.87 0.89
CA ALA A 107 18.06 -16.90 1.10
C ALA A 107 17.86 -17.25 2.58
N LEU A 108 18.95 -17.45 3.35
CA LEU A 108 18.83 -17.73 4.78
C LEU A 108 18.37 -16.52 5.60
N LEU A 109 18.78 -15.31 5.23
CA LEU A 109 18.31 -14.07 5.86
C LEU A 109 16.81 -13.87 5.63
N GLU A 110 16.33 -14.05 4.40
CA GLU A 110 14.91 -13.98 4.04
C GLU A 110 14.06 -15.04 4.76
N ILE A 111 14.56 -16.27 4.89
CA ILE A 111 13.91 -17.31 5.72
C ILE A 111 13.83 -16.86 7.18
N GLY A 112 14.92 -16.30 7.71
CA GLY A 112 14.97 -15.76 9.06
C GLY A 112 13.94 -14.65 9.30
N LEU A 113 13.84 -13.69 8.37
CA LEU A 113 12.86 -12.61 8.41
C LEU A 113 11.42 -13.12 8.31
N ASN A 114 11.14 -14.07 7.41
CA ASN A 114 9.84 -14.74 7.29
C ASN A 114 9.39 -15.37 8.62
N PHE A 115 10.32 -16.03 9.33
CA PHE A 115 10.04 -16.64 10.64
C PHE A 115 9.88 -15.63 11.78
N LEU A 116 10.43 -14.42 11.64
CA LEU A 116 10.25 -13.33 12.61
C LEU A 116 8.94 -12.56 12.36
N GLY A 117 8.48 -12.50 11.11
CA GLY A 117 7.31 -11.76 10.65
C GLY A 117 5.96 -12.49 10.84
N LEU A 118 4.86 -11.74 10.69
CA LEU A 118 3.50 -12.25 10.89
C LEU A 118 2.98 -13.13 9.75
N GLU A 119 3.61 -13.13 8.57
CA GLU A 119 3.24 -14.01 7.47
C GLU A 119 3.46 -15.50 7.79
N SER A 120 4.26 -15.83 8.80
CA SER A 120 4.52 -17.21 9.25
C SER A 120 3.67 -17.63 10.45
N ARG A 121 2.70 -16.81 10.87
CA ARG A 121 1.92 -17.07 12.11
C ARG A 121 1.05 -18.32 12.06
N HIS A 122 0.74 -18.82 10.87
CA HIS A 122 0.00 -20.08 10.68
C HIS A 122 0.91 -21.32 10.75
N LEU A 123 2.23 -21.14 10.73
CA LEU A 123 3.18 -22.22 10.93
C LEU A 123 3.31 -22.57 12.43
N PRO A 124 3.68 -23.82 12.77
CA PRO A 124 3.91 -24.22 14.15
C PRO A 124 5.02 -23.40 14.82
N GLU A 125 4.69 -22.70 15.90
CA GLU A 125 5.58 -21.72 16.56
C GLU A 125 6.90 -22.34 17.03
N ARG A 126 6.84 -23.50 17.70
CA ARG A 126 8.03 -24.18 18.22
C ARG A 126 8.98 -24.59 17.10
N GLU A 127 8.45 -25.14 16.01
CA GLU A 127 9.24 -25.56 14.86
C GLU A 127 9.84 -24.36 14.14
N ARG A 128 9.10 -23.25 14.02
CA ARG A 128 9.60 -21.99 13.47
C ARG A 128 10.79 -21.46 14.29
N GLU A 129 10.68 -21.43 15.62
CA GLU A 129 11.77 -21.00 16.50
C GLU A 129 13.01 -21.90 16.38
N GLN A 130 12.82 -23.22 16.30
CA GLN A 130 13.91 -24.17 16.07
C GLN A 130 14.58 -23.96 14.71
N CYS A 131 13.80 -23.78 13.64
CA CYS A 131 14.35 -23.53 12.31
C CYS A 131 15.12 -22.20 12.28
N LEU A 132 14.60 -21.14 12.92
CA LEU A 132 15.30 -19.86 13.06
C LEU A 132 16.63 -20.00 13.81
N ALA A 133 16.69 -20.85 14.84
CA ALA A 133 17.94 -21.15 15.54
C ALA A 133 18.96 -21.84 14.63
N HIS A 134 18.52 -22.82 13.81
CA HIS A 134 19.39 -23.46 12.82
C HIS A 134 19.89 -22.50 11.74
N VAL A 135 19.03 -21.60 11.27
CA VAL A 135 19.40 -20.54 10.31
C VAL A 135 20.50 -19.65 10.90
N ARG A 136 20.32 -19.16 12.13
CA ARG A 136 21.31 -18.32 12.82
C ARG A 136 22.65 -19.04 13.00
N GLU A 137 22.62 -20.30 13.41
CA GLU A 137 23.85 -21.08 13.58
C GLU A 137 24.58 -21.30 12.26
N THR A 138 23.84 -21.56 11.18
CA THR A 138 24.42 -21.73 9.84
C THR A 138 25.06 -20.44 9.33
N LEU A 139 24.35 -19.31 9.43
CA LEU A 139 24.86 -17.98 9.07
C LEU A 139 26.13 -17.63 9.84
N ARG A 140 26.14 -17.91 11.15
CA ARG A 140 27.33 -17.72 12.01
C ARG A 140 28.53 -18.51 11.51
N GLN A 141 28.35 -19.78 11.18
CA GLN A 141 29.41 -20.66 10.67
C GLN A 141 29.93 -20.22 9.30
N TRP A 142 29.04 -19.79 8.40
CA TRP A 142 29.42 -19.27 7.09
C TRP A 142 30.27 -18.01 7.22
N GLU A 143 29.85 -17.06 8.06
CA GLU A 143 30.58 -15.83 8.27
C GLU A 143 31.93 -16.05 8.98
N GLU A 144 32.01 -16.99 9.93
CA GLU A 144 33.26 -17.39 10.57
C GLU A 144 34.24 -18.01 9.56
N ARG A 145 33.73 -18.84 8.65
CA ARG A 145 34.51 -19.40 7.55
C ARG A 145 35.02 -18.31 6.61
N GLU A 146 34.15 -17.41 6.17
CA GLU A 146 34.51 -16.30 5.28
C GLU A 146 35.55 -15.36 5.92
N ARG A 147 35.43 -15.11 7.23
CA ARG A 147 36.44 -14.37 8.00
C ARG A 147 37.80 -15.07 7.99
N SER A 148 37.83 -16.41 8.11
CA SER A 148 39.07 -17.18 8.00
C SER A 148 39.68 -17.16 6.59
N GLU A 149 38.88 -16.82 5.57
CA GLU A 149 39.27 -16.73 4.16
C GLU A 149 39.74 -15.33 3.74
N GLY A 150 39.64 -14.33 4.62
CA GLY A 150 40.20 -12.98 4.40
C GLY A 150 39.26 -11.82 4.73
N GLY A 151 38.02 -12.10 5.14
CA GLY A 151 37.07 -11.11 5.62
C GLY A 151 35.64 -11.45 5.22
N PRO A 152 34.63 -11.19 6.06
CA PRO A 152 33.22 -11.52 5.79
C PRO A 152 32.57 -10.54 4.78
N PHE A 153 33.20 -10.34 3.62
CA PHE A 153 32.86 -9.29 2.68
C PHE A 153 31.50 -9.50 2.00
N VAL A 154 31.20 -10.73 1.59
CA VAL A 154 29.92 -11.11 0.97
C VAL A 154 28.80 -11.07 1.99
N ALA A 155 29.03 -11.56 3.21
CA ALA A 155 28.05 -11.46 4.31
C ALA A 155 27.65 -10.00 4.58
N LEU A 156 28.63 -9.12 4.78
CA LEU A 156 28.39 -7.70 5.05
C LEU A 156 27.73 -7.00 3.86
N ALA A 157 28.21 -7.26 2.63
CA ALA A 157 27.66 -6.64 1.43
C ALA A 157 26.21 -7.08 1.17
N THR A 158 25.86 -8.34 1.46
CA THR A 158 24.48 -8.83 1.38
C THR A 158 23.56 -8.08 2.35
N VAL A 159 23.98 -7.93 3.62
CA VAL A 159 23.20 -7.18 4.62
C VAL A 159 23.04 -5.71 4.21
N LYS A 160 24.10 -5.07 3.71
CA LYS A 160 24.06 -3.68 3.24
C LYS A 160 23.15 -3.49 2.03
N GLU A 161 23.10 -4.45 1.12
CA GLU A 161 22.21 -4.43 -0.04
C GLU A 161 20.74 -4.43 0.42
N MET A 162 20.36 -5.36 1.32
CA MET A 162 19.00 -5.43 1.87
C MET A 162 18.59 -4.14 2.59
N LEU A 163 19.52 -3.54 3.35
CA LEU A 163 19.29 -2.25 4.03
C LEU A 163 19.21 -1.07 3.06
N SER A 164 19.97 -1.09 1.96
CA SER A 164 19.93 -0.09 0.90
C SER A 164 18.57 -0.08 0.21
N ASP A 165 18.02 -1.25 -0.11
CA ASP A 165 16.68 -1.41 -0.69
C ASP A 165 15.60 -0.75 0.20
N MET A 166 15.68 -0.92 1.52
CA MET A 166 14.76 -0.27 2.47
C MET A 166 14.89 1.26 2.48
N LYS A 167 16.07 1.80 2.21
CA LYS A 167 16.36 3.25 2.21
C LYS A 167 15.87 3.98 0.96
N LEU A 168 15.64 3.28 -0.15
CA LEU A 168 15.13 3.88 -1.40
C LEU A 168 13.72 4.47 -1.24
N VAL A 169 12.91 3.89 -0.35
CA VAL A 169 11.50 4.22 -0.20
C VAL A 169 11.31 5.68 0.23
N MET A 170 10.65 6.47 -0.63
CA MET A 170 10.42 7.91 -0.44
C MET A 170 11.71 8.69 -0.21
N GLN A 171 12.78 8.37 -0.95
CA GLN A 171 14.07 9.05 -0.86
C GLN A 171 14.62 9.11 0.58
N GLY A 172 14.41 8.03 1.35
CA GLY A 172 14.85 7.91 2.74
C GLY A 172 13.92 8.50 3.80
N ALA A 173 12.76 9.05 3.43
CA ALA A 173 11.82 9.66 4.38
C ALA A 173 10.85 8.66 5.06
N SER A 174 10.96 7.36 4.74
CA SER A 174 10.06 6.30 5.19
C SER A 174 10.41 5.69 6.55
N MET A 175 9.44 5.05 7.20
CA MET A 175 9.67 4.22 8.41
C MET A 175 10.73 3.15 8.16
N GLN A 176 10.69 2.51 6.98
CA GLN A 176 11.61 1.46 6.55
C GLN A 176 13.03 2.01 6.46
N ALA A 177 13.21 3.18 5.83
CA ALA A 177 14.52 3.83 5.73
C ALA A 177 15.08 4.20 7.12
N ARG A 178 14.23 4.69 8.04
CA ARG A 178 14.62 4.96 9.42
C ARG A 178 15.08 3.70 10.14
N ILE A 179 14.28 2.62 10.09
CA ILE A 179 14.64 1.33 10.68
C ILE A 179 15.93 0.78 10.07
N ALA A 180 16.10 0.86 8.75
CA ALA A 180 17.32 0.40 8.09
C ALA A 180 18.55 1.18 8.57
N SER A 181 18.40 2.48 8.81
CA SER A 181 19.49 3.33 9.33
C SER A 181 19.81 3.01 10.79
N GLU A 182 18.79 2.75 11.61
CA GLU A 182 18.95 2.29 13.01
C GLU A 182 19.66 0.93 13.07
N ILE A 183 19.28 -0.02 12.20
CA ILE A 183 19.93 -1.34 12.10
C ILE A 183 21.38 -1.20 11.63
N GLU A 184 21.63 -0.41 10.58
CA GLU A 184 22.98 -0.21 10.05
C GLU A 184 23.94 0.37 11.09
N GLN A 185 23.49 1.36 11.88
CA GLN A 185 24.28 1.91 12.98
C GLN A 185 24.66 0.84 14.01
N GLY A 186 23.73 -0.08 14.31
CA GLY A 186 23.97 -1.18 15.23
C GLY A 186 24.89 -2.28 14.69
N LEU A 187 25.16 -2.33 13.38
CA LEU A 187 26.03 -3.35 12.76
C LEU A 187 27.51 -3.02 12.83
N LEU A 188 27.87 -1.73 12.93
CA LEU A 188 29.26 -1.25 12.76
C LEU A 188 30.27 -1.85 13.75
N ASP A 189 29.81 -2.37 14.90
CA ASP A 189 30.69 -2.83 15.98
C ASP A 189 30.43 -4.30 16.45
N GLN A 190 29.59 -5.08 15.74
CA GLN A 190 29.09 -6.36 16.27
C GLN A 190 29.07 -7.52 15.25
N PRO A 191 30.24 -8.07 14.86
CA PRO A 191 30.26 -9.36 14.19
C PRO A 191 29.73 -10.47 15.13
N PRO A 192 28.99 -11.48 14.63
CA PRO A 192 28.69 -11.71 13.22
C PRO A 192 27.55 -10.84 12.66
N PHE A 193 27.80 -10.18 11.53
CA PHE A 193 26.89 -9.20 10.92
C PHE A 193 25.52 -9.78 10.58
N THR A 194 25.48 -10.99 10.04
CA THR A 194 24.25 -11.67 9.62
C THR A 194 23.32 -11.98 10.81
N CYS A 195 23.86 -12.47 11.92
CA CYS A 195 23.09 -12.73 13.13
C CYS A 195 22.66 -11.44 13.83
N THR A 196 23.56 -10.44 13.91
CA THR A 196 23.25 -9.13 14.47
C THR A 196 22.12 -8.46 13.70
N PHE A 197 22.15 -8.53 12.36
CA PHE A 197 21.06 -8.07 11.51
C PHE A 197 19.74 -8.77 11.85
N LEU A 198 19.69 -10.10 11.89
CA LEU A 198 18.45 -10.82 12.23
C LEU A 198 17.94 -10.52 13.64
N GLN A 199 18.84 -10.28 14.60
CA GLN A 199 18.46 -9.88 15.95
C GLN A 199 17.81 -8.49 15.97
N GLN A 200 18.45 -7.51 15.35
CA GLN A 200 17.95 -6.13 15.32
C GLN A 200 16.70 -6.00 14.45
N ALA A 201 16.65 -6.69 13.31
CA ALA A 201 15.45 -6.77 12.48
C ALA A 201 14.30 -7.42 13.24
N GLY A 202 14.55 -8.51 13.98
CA GLY A 202 13.54 -9.14 14.83
C GLY A 202 12.99 -8.19 15.91
N ALA A 203 13.87 -7.43 16.57
CA ALA A 203 13.45 -6.42 17.54
C ALA A 203 12.63 -5.29 16.88
N ALA A 204 13.06 -4.80 15.72
CA ALA A 204 12.36 -3.76 14.97
C ALA A 204 10.99 -4.22 14.45
N ILE A 205 10.87 -5.46 13.98
CA ILE A 205 9.61 -6.06 13.51
C ILE A 205 8.66 -6.24 14.68
N GLN A 206 9.08 -6.98 15.71
CA GLN A 206 8.20 -7.40 16.79
C GLN A 206 7.88 -6.26 17.78
N GLY A 207 8.79 -5.29 17.93
CA GLY A 207 8.57 -4.07 18.72
C GLY A 207 7.68 -3.03 18.03
N ASN A 208 7.39 -3.19 16.74
CA ASN A 208 6.64 -2.20 15.97
C ASN A 208 5.16 -2.14 16.38
N ILE A 209 4.59 -0.94 16.44
CA ILE A 209 3.17 -0.74 16.75
C ILE A 209 2.24 -1.45 15.75
N TYR A 210 2.57 -1.48 14.45
CA TYR A 210 1.76 -2.18 13.45
C TYR A 210 1.73 -3.68 13.71
N TYR A 211 2.89 -4.29 13.93
CA TYR A 211 3.00 -5.71 14.29
C TYR A 211 2.15 -6.02 15.51
N GLN A 212 2.20 -5.19 16.55
CA GLN A 212 1.43 -5.37 17.78
C GLN A 212 -0.09 -5.24 17.55
N LEU A 213 -0.53 -4.29 16.73
CA LEU A 213 -1.95 -4.10 16.40
C LEU A 213 -2.50 -5.25 15.56
N VAL A 214 -1.75 -5.74 14.57
CA VAL A 214 -2.16 -6.89 13.73
C VAL A 214 -2.13 -8.18 14.54
N LYS A 215 -1.06 -8.45 15.30
CA LYS A 215 -0.93 -9.65 16.14
C LYS A 215 -2.05 -9.78 17.16
N ARG A 216 -2.56 -8.66 17.68
CA ARG A 216 -3.66 -8.61 18.65
C ARG A 216 -5.04 -8.46 18.01
N GLU A 217 -5.11 -8.57 16.67
CA GLU A 217 -6.34 -8.45 15.88
C GLU A 217 -7.11 -7.15 16.15
N LYS A 218 -6.37 -6.04 16.35
CA LYS A 218 -6.96 -4.72 16.67
C LYS A 218 -7.13 -3.84 15.45
N CYS A 219 -6.38 -4.12 14.38
CA CYS A 219 -6.63 -3.58 13.07
C CYS A 219 -5.81 -4.32 12.01
N ARG A 220 -6.05 -3.99 10.75
CA ARG A 220 -5.31 -4.48 9.58
C ARG A 220 -4.76 -3.28 8.84
N PHE A 221 -3.67 -3.48 8.10
CA PHE A 221 -2.94 -2.38 7.47
C PHE A 221 -2.58 -2.70 6.02
N GLY A 222 -2.46 -1.64 5.25
CA GLY A 222 -1.99 -1.64 3.88
C GLY A 222 -1.05 -0.47 3.60
N ASN A 223 -0.31 -0.56 2.51
CA ASN A 223 0.69 0.44 2.12
C ASN A 223 0.18 1.31 0.98
N ASP A 224 0.38 2.61 1.05
CA ASP A 224 0.03 3.56 0.00
C ASP A 224 1.28 3.97 -0.81
N TYR A 225 2.04 2.97 -1.24
CA TYR A 225 3.27 3.13 -2.02
C TYR A 225 3.61 1.81 -2.74
N ALA A 226 4.38 1.87 -3.82
CA ALA A 226 4.78 0.67 -4.54
C ALA A 226 6.05 0.00 -3.98
N LEU A 227 6.91 0.74 -3.28
CA LEU A 227 8.20 0.23 -2.76
C LEU A 227 8.15 -0.10 -1.26
N GLY A 228 9.14 -0.88 -0.78
CA GLY A 228 9.34 -1.17 0.64
C GLY A 228 8.44 -2.26 1.22
N LEU A 229 7.78 -3.02 0.35
CA LEU A 229 6.70 -3.93 0.72
C LEU A 229 7.17 -5.19 1.42
N ARG A 230 8.36 -5.70 1.07
CA ARG A 230 8.95 -6.89 1.71
C ARG A 230 9.02 -6.73 3.22
N TRP A 231 9.52 -5.57 3.69
CA TRP A 231 9.57 -5.25 5.11
C TRP A 231 8.18 -5.13 5.76
N LEU A 232 7.25 -4.43 5.10
CA LEU A 232 5.88 -4.24 5.64
C LEU A 232 5.11 -5.55 5.77
N ARG A 233 5.39 -6.52 4.89
CA ARG A 233 4.85 -7.87 4.99
C ARG A 233 5.16 -8.51 6.34
N HIS A 234 6.39 -8.37 6.81
CA HIS A 234 6.81 -8.90 8.12
C HIS A 234 6.02 -8.28 9.28
N LEU A 235 5.60 -7.02 9.15
CA LEU A 235 4.75 -6.34 10.13
C LEU A 235 3.28 -6.79 10.08
N GLY A 236 2.89 -7.61 9.10
CA GLY A 236 1.53 -8.10 8.91
C GLY A 236 0.63 -7.18 8.09
N PHE A 237 1.21 -6.31 7.25
CA PHE A 237 0.42 -5.60 6.23
C PHE A 237 -0.17 -6.65 5.28
N GLU A 238 -1.41 -6.42 4.82
CA GLU A 238 -2.13 -7.35 3.95
C GLU A 238 -2.72 -6.68 2.70
N GLN A 239 -2.42 -5.41 2.46
CA GLN A 239 -2.97 -4.67 1.32
C GLN A 239 -1.93 -3.67 0.77
N VAL A 240 -1.96 -3.42 -0.54
CA VAL A 240 -1.18 -2.34 -1.17
C VAL A 240 -2.09 -1.51 -2.03
N SER A 241 -2.13 -0.20 -1.85
CA SER A 241 -2.88 0.72 -2.69
C SER A 241 -1.91 1.49 -3.56
N THR A 242 -1.93 1.25 -4.87
CA THR A 242 -1.21 2.08 -5.83
C THR A 242 -2.17 2.94 -6.66
N ASN A 243 -1.58 3.89 -7.39
CA ASN A 243 -2.18 4.62 -8.48
C ASN A 243 -1.06 5.09 -9.43
N PRO A 244 -1.37 5.65 -10.61
CA PRO A 244 -0.36 6.11 -11.55
C PRO A 244 0.64 7.11 -10.95
N VAL A 245 0.22 7.96 -10.00
CA VAL A 245 1.10 8.92 -9.31
C VAL A 245 2.13 8.18 -8.44
N LEU A 246 1.69 7.13 -7.74
CA LEU A 246 2.56 6.32 -6.89
C LEU A 246 3.46 5.41 -7.72
N ALA A 247 2.98 4.90 -8.85
CA ALA A 247 3.81 4.21 -9.83
C ALA A 247 4.90 5.15 -10.36
N ALA A 248 4.56 6.36 -10.81
CA ALA A 248 5.52 7.36 -11.27
C ALA A 248 6.61 7.67 -10.22
N ARG A 249 6.21 7.85 -8.95
CA ARG A 249 7.16 8.05 -7.84
C ARG A 249 8.06 6.84 -7.62
N ALA A 250 7.56 5.63 -7.79
CA ALA A 250 8.40 4.43 -7.71
C ALA A 250 9.52 4.45 -8.76
N TYR A 251 9.23 4.84 -10.01
CA TYR A 251 10.25 5.02 -11.05
C TYR A 251 11.27 6.12 -10.73
N GLN A 252 10.86 7.15 -9.97
CA GLN A 252 11.76 8.22 -9.52
C GLN A 252 12.67 7.76 -8.38
N ASP A 253 12.13 6.97 -7.45
CA ASP A 253 12.85 6.48 -6.27
C ASP A 253 13.77 5.29 -6.58
N ASP A 254 13.35 4.38 -7.47
CA ASP A 254 14.16 3.25 -7.93
C ASP A 254 14.48 3.35 -9.43
N PRO A 255 15.65 3.90 -9.78
CA PRO A 255 16.10 4.00 -11.17
C PRO A 255 16.17 2.66 -11.91
N ARG A 256 16.26 1.53 -11.20
CA ARG A 256 16.29 0.18 -11.83
C ARG A 256 14.99 -0.12 -12.55
N LEU A 257 13.85 0.43 -12.10
CA LEU A 257 12.54 0.20 -12.72
C LEU A 257 12.47 0.67 -14.18
N ALA A 258 13.13 1.78 -14.52
CA ALA A 258 13.18 2.26 -15.90
C ALA A 258 13.87 1.24 -16.82
N ARG A 259 15.00 0.68 -16.37
CA ARG A 259 15.72 -0.38 -17.09
C ARG A 259 14.87 -1.64 -17.23
N ILE A 260 14.26 -2.09 -16.13
CA ILE A 260 13.39 -3.29 -16.10
C ILE A 260 12.22 -3.10 -17.07
N PHE A 261 11.58 -1.93 -17.07
CA PHE A 261 10.50 -1.61 -17.99
C PHE A 261 10.95 -1.68 -19.45
N GLN A 262 12.06 -1.05 -19.82
CA GLN A 262 12.57 -1.08 -21.19
C GLN A 262 12.94 -2.49 -21.66
N GLU A 263 13.56 -3.29 -20.80
CA GLU A 263 13.94 -4.68 -21.09
C GLU A 263 12.72 -5.59 -21.27
N ARG A 264 11.71 -5.44 -20.41
CA ARG A 264 10.46 -6.20 -20.49
C ARG A 264 9.62 -5.76 -21.69
N ALA A 265 9.46 -4.45 -21.89
CA ALA A 265 8.72 -3.90 -23.02
C ALA A 265 9.30 -4.38 -24.35
N ALA A 266 10.63 -4.42 -24.51
CA ALA A 266 11.29 -4.92 -25.73
C ALA A 266 10.96 -6.38 -26.08
N ARG A 267 10.39 -7.15 -25.14
CA ARG A 267 10.00 -8.55 -25.31
C ARG A 267 8.49 -8.74 -25.35
N ASP A 268 7.70 -7.69 -25.11
CA ASP A 268 6.24 -7.75 -25.20
C ASP A 268 5.82 -7.90 -26.67
N PRO A 269 4.87 -8.79 -27.02
CA PRO A 269 4.37 -8.92 -28.39
C PRO A 269 3.87 -7.61 -29.02
N ARG A 270 3.48 -6.64 -28.18
CA ARG A 270 2.99 -5.32 -28.58
C ARG A 270 4.11 -4.30 -28.81
N TYR A 271 5.36 -4.64 -28.51
CA TYR A 271 6.48 -3.71 -28.61
C TYR A 271 6.60 -3.05 -29.98
N GLN A 272 6.48 -3.85 -31.06
CA GLN A 272 6.59 -3.32 -32.43
C GLN A 272 5.55 -2.24 -32.71
N LYS A 273 4.29 -2.43 -32.31
CA LYS A 273 3.24 -1.40 -32.50
C LYS A 273 3.48 -0.18 -31.61
N TRP A 274 3.96 -0.38 -30.38
CA TRP A 274 4.30 0.72 -29.47
C TRP A 274 5.43 1.58 -30.03
N CYS A 275 6.47 0.98 -30.64
CA CYS A 275 7.55 1.74 -31.26
C CYS A 275 7.12 2.48 -32.54
N LEU A 276 6.19 1.92 -33.32
CA LEU A 276 5.71 2.54 -34.56
C LEU A 276 4.86 3.80 -34.31
N ASP A 277 4.02 3.79 -33.28
CA ASP A 277 3.12 4.91 -32.94
C ASP A 277 2.92 5.03 -31.41
N PRO A 278 3.96 5.42 -30.66
CA PRO A 278 3.92 5.40 -29.20
C PRO A 278 2.90 6.36 -28.61
N SER A 279 2.64 7.48 -29.28
CA SER A 279 1.63 8.46 -28.84
C SER A 279 0.22 7.88 -28.91
N ARG A 280 -0.12 7.13 -29.98
CA ARG A 280 -1.41 6.43 -30.09
C ARG A 280 -1.60 5.34 -29.04
N TYR A 281 -0.52 4.65 -28.67
CA TYR A 281 -0.54 3.57 -27.68
C TYR A 281 -0.15 4.01 -26.27
N GLY A 282 -0.13 5.32 -25.98
CA GLY A 282 0.36 5.86 -24.71
C GLY A 282 -0.37 5.29 -23.49
N ASP A 283 -1.69 5.09 -23.56
CA ASP A 283 -2.45 4.52 -22.43
C ASP A 283 -2.12 3.02 -22.21
N GLU A 284 -1.89 2.25 -23.29
CA GLU A 284 -1.42 0.84 -23.17
C GLU A 284 -0.02 0.77 -22.56
N ILE A 285 0.87 1.67 -22.97
CA ILE A 285 2.24 1.81 -22.47
C ILE A 285 2.21 2.17 -20.98
N ALA A 286 1.41 3.16 -20.60
CA ALA A 286 1.24 3.59 -19.21
C ALA A 286 0.63 2.48 -18.33
N LEU A 287 -0.34 1.72 -18.87
CA LEU A 287 -0.90 0.55 -18.20
C LEU A 287 0.20 -0.48 -17.96
N TYR A 288 0.99 -0.84 -18.97
CA TYR A 288 2.06 -1.83 -18.85
C TYR A 288 3.18 -1.37 -17.90
N ALA A 289 3.56 -0.10 -17.94
CA ALA A 289 4.56 0.47 -17.05
C ALA A 289 4.09 0.53 -15.59
N THR A 290 2.82 0.89 -15.36
CA THR A 290 2.18 0.84 -14.03
C THR A 290 2.26 -0.58 -13.50
N LEU A 291 1.84 -1.51 -14.35
CA LEU A 291 1.92 -2.93 -14.13
C LEU A 291 3.35 -3.31 -13.72
N VAL A 292 4.40 -3.11 -14.52
CA VAL A 292 5.80 -3.42 -14.16
C VAL A 292 6.21 -2.95 -12.74
N ALA A 293 5.77 -1.76 -12.31
CA ALA A 293 6.05 -1.24 -10.96
C ALA A 293 5.33 -1.98 -9.82
N LEU A 294 4.37 -2.85 -10.12
CA LEU A 294 3.58 -3.65 -9.17
C LEU A 294 3.96 -5.14 -9.16
N TRP A 295 4.87 -5.61 -10.02
CA TRP A 295 5.14 -7.05 -10.14
C TRP A 295 5.68 -7.60 -8.84
N ASP A 296 6.66 -6.90 -8.28
CA ASP A 296 7.22 -7.23 -6.98
C ASP A 296 6.12 -7.23 -5.90
N ASN A 297 5.19 -6.28 -5.96
CA ASN A 297 4.08 -6.18 -5.01
C ASN A 297 3.18 -7.43 -5.06
N LEU A 298 2.83 -7.88 -6.27
CA LEU A 298 2.02 -9.07 -6.47
C LEU A 298 2.73 -10.32 -5.92
N HIS A 299 4.04 -10.44 -6.17
CA HIS A 299 4.88 -11.54 -5.66
C HIS A 299 5.05 -11.52 -4.14
N VAL A 300 5.40 -10.37 -3.56
CA VAL A 300 5.63 -10.19 -2.11
C VAL A 300 4.40 -10.59 -1.31
N PHE A 301 3.21 -10.20 -1.76
CA PHE A 301 1.96 -10.52 -1.07
C PHE A 301 1.35 -11.87 -1.49
N ARG A 302 1.95 -12.59 -2.45
CA ARG A 302 1.42 -13.86 -2.95
C ARG A 302 1.26 -14.92 -1.85
N PRO A 303 2.23 -15.12 -0.94
CA PRO A 303 2.04 -16.07 0.18
C PRO A 303 0.88 -15.67 1.09
N ILE A 304 0.73 -14.37 1.38
CA ILE A 304 -0.35 -13.84 2.21
C ILE A 304 -1.72 -14.06 1.55
N PHE A 305 -1.82 -13.86 0.23
CA PHE A 305 -3.06 -14.06 -0.52
C PHE A 305 -3.61 -15.48 -0.36
N TYR A 306 -2.73 -16.49 -0.45
CA TYR A 306 -3.11 -17.87 -0.21
C TYR A 306 -3.43 -18.14 1.27
N ASN A 307 -2.57 -17.69 2.19
CA ASN A 307 -2.70 -17.98 3.62
C ASN A 307 -3.93 -17.30 4.26
N LEU A 308 -4.37 -16.16 3.73
CA LEU A 308 -5.52 -15.41 4.25
C LEU A 308 -6.82 -15.68 3.49
N ARG A 309 -6.81 -16.54 2.46
CA ARG A 309 -7.97 -16.83 1.60
C ARG A 309 -9.24 -17.16 2.39
N GLU A 310 -9.13 -18.04 3.39
CA GLU A 310 -10.28 -18.47 4.22
C GLU A 310 -10.59 -17.49 5.37
N GLY A 311 -9.65 -16.61 5.70
CA GLY A 311 -9.78 -15.59 6.73
C GLY A 311 -10.19 -14.23 6.14
N SER A 312 -9.30 -13.24 6.28
CA SER A 312 -9.57 -11.87 5.83
C SER A 312 -9.79 -11.77 4.32
N GLY A 313 -9.14 -12.61 3.51
CA GLY A 313 -9.07 -12.47 2.07
C GLY A 313 -8.09 -11.37 1.62
N GLY A 314 -7.17 -10.96 2.49
CA GLY A 314 -6.10 -9.99 2.18
C GLY A 314 -5.01 -10.55 1.26
N GLY A 315 -3.86 -9.90 1.25
CA GLY A 315 -2.74 -10.20 0.34
C GLY A 315 -2.88 -9.57 -1.04
N VAL A 316 -3.63 -8.46 -1.16
CA VAL A 316 -4.06 -7.91 -2.45
C VAL A 316 -3.44 -6.55 -2.77
N VAL A 317 -3.22 -6.30 -4.07
CA VAL A 317 -2.64 -5.08 -4.61
C VAL A 317 -3.69 -4.33 -5.44
N SER A 318 -3.96 -3.07 -5.11
CA SER A 318 -4.86 -2.24 -5.89
C SER A 318 -4.19 -1.77 -7.17
N PHE A 319 -4.84 -1.94 -8.30
CA PHE A 319 -4.50 -1.36 -9.59
C PHE A 319 -5.57 -0.33 -9.97
N GLN A 320 -5.17 0.89 -10.33
CA GLN A 320 -6.12 1.95 -10.65
C GLN A 320 -6.39 2.06 -12.15
N LEU A 321 -7.67 2.10 -12.50
CA LEU A 321 -8.13 2.33 -13.87
C LEU A 321 -7.75 3.73 -14.37
N ASN A 322 -7.69 3.87 -15.69
CA ASN A 322 -7.40 5.14 -16.34
C ASN A 322 -8.41 6.23 -15.89
N PRO A 323 -7.96 7.30 -15.18
CA PRO A 323 -8.86 8.34 -14.68
C PRO A 323 -9.52 9.17 -15.80
N ASN A 324 -9.00 9.09 -17.02
CA ASN A 324 -9.61 9.71 -18.19
C ASN A 324 -10.84 8.94 -18.69
N LEU A 325 -10.91 7.62 -18.44
CA LEU A 325 -11.98 6.74 -18.91
C LEU A 325 -12.99 6.35 -17.81
N ALA A 326 -12.79 6.81 -16.57
CA ALA A 326 -13.61 6.41 -15.40
C ALA A 326 -15.13 6.75 -15.49
N HIS A 327 -15.55 7.49 -16.51
CA HIS A 327 -16.95 7.82 -16.79
C HIS A 327 -17.57 6.92 -17.87
N LEU A 328 -16.78 6.04 -18.47
CA LEU A 328 -17.14 5.14 -19.55
C LEU A 328 -17.11 3.70 -19.02
N VAL A 329 -18.28 3.05 -19.01
CA VAL A 329 -18.47 1.75 -18.35
C VAL A 329 -17.72 0.64 -19.07
N ASP A 330 -17.94 0.49 -20.38
CA ASP A 330 -17.40 -0.61 -21.17
C ASP A 330 -15.87 -0.56 -21.24
N GLU A 331 -15.31 0.63 -21.45
CA GLU A 331 -13.88 0.89 -21.51
C GLU A 331 -13.21 0.63 -20.15
N SER A 332 -13.84 1.06 -19.05
CA SER A 332 -13.34 0.80 -17.69
C SER A 332 -13.29 -0.70 -17.39
N ILE A 333 -14.31 -1.46 -17.82
CA ILE A 333 -14.36 -2.92 -17.65
C ILE A 333 -13.31 -3.59 -18.54
N ALA A 334 -13.16 -3.16 -19.79
CA ALA A 334 -12.17 -3.70 -20.71
C ALA A 334 -10.73 -3.50 -20.20
N ASP A 335 -10.42 -2.30 -19.68
CA ASP A 335 -9.12 -2.00 -19.06
C ASP A 335 -8.85 -2.90 -17.85
N ALA A 336 -9.85 -3.08 -16.98
CA ALA A 336 -9.74 -3.97 -15.82
C ALA A 336 -9.41 -5.41 -16.23
N LEU A 337 -10.14 -5.95 -17.21
CA LEU A 337 -9.94 -7.33 -17.69
C LEU A 337 -8.59 -7.50 -18.40
N SER A 338 -8.13 -6.47 -19.13
CA SER A 338 -6.81 -6.46 -19.77
C SER A 338 -5.68 -6.54 -18.74
N ALA A 339 -5.76 -5.71 -17.68
CA ALA A 339 -4.80 -5.75 -16.59
C ALA A 339 -4.79 -7.10 -15.86
N PHE A 340 -5.97 -7.68 -15.61
CA PHE A 340 -6.10 -9.01 -14.99
C PHE A 340 -5.44 -10.11 -15.83
N ARG A 341 -5.68 -10.13 -17.14
CA ARG A 341 -5.09 -11.13 -18.03
C ARG A 341 -3.56 -11.07 -18.03
N ILE A 342 -2.99 -9.86 -18.09
CA ILE A 342 -1.52 -9.68 -18.04
C ILE A 342 -0.97 -10.16 -16.69
N ALA A 343 -1.62 -9.80 -15.58
CA ALA A 343 -1.20 -10.24 -14.25
C ALA A 343 -1.31 -11.77 -14.07
N GLU A 344 -2.35 -12.39 -14.62
CA GLU A 344 -2.55 -13.85 -14.56
C GLU A 344 -1.43 -14.60 -15.29
N GLU A 345 -1.01 -14.13 -16.47
CA GLU A 345 0.09 -14.74 -17.23
C GLU A 345 1.42 -14.73 -16.45
N GLU A 346 1.71 -13.62 -15.76
CA GLU A 346 2.91 -13.50 -14.92
C GLU A 346 2.80 -14.38 -13.66
N LEU A 347 1.67 -14.34 -12.98
CA LEU A 347 1.44 -15.09 -11.74
C LEU A 347 1.37 -16.59 -11.95
N ARG A 348 0.90 -17.06 -13.12
CA ARG A 348 0.92 -18.49 -13.47
C ARG A 348 2.33 -19.07 -13.38
N ARG A 349 3.34 -18.32 -13.83
CA ARG A 349 4.74 -18.75 -13.74
C ARG A 349 5.23 -18.71 -12.30
N TYR A 350 4.91 -17.64 -11.57
CA TYR A 350 5.33 -17.50 -10.18
C TYR A 350 4.74 -18.62 -9.29
N ASP A 351 3.45 -18.89 -9.42
CA ASP A 351 2.74 -19.91 -8.64
C ASP A 351 3.26 -21.31 -8.91
N ALA A 352 3.59 -21.63 -10.16
CA ALA A 352 4.16 -22.92 -10.52
C ALA A 352 5.48 -23.23 -9.78
N HIS A 353 6.20 -22.20 -9.32
CA HIS A 353 7.39 -22.36 -8.48
C HIS A 353 7.07 -22.20 -6.99
N LEU A 354 6.23 -21.24 -6.62
CA LEU A 354 5.87 -20.97 -5.24
C LEU A 354 5.19 -22.19 -4.60
N LEU A 355 4.28 -22.83 -5.33
CA LEU A 355 3.44 -23.93 -4.85
C LEU A 355 3.95 -25.32 -5.28
N ALA A 356 5.11 -25.40 -5.93
CA ALA A 356 5.65 -26.67 -6.44
C ALA A 356 5.67 -27.78 -5.37
N GLY A 357 5.14 -28.96 -5.68
CA GLY A 357 5.11 -30.09 -4.75
C GLY A 357 4.06 -30.00 -3.62
N TYR A 358 3.40 -28.85 -3.43
CA TYR A 358 2.28 -28.74 -2.50
C TYR A 358 0.97 -29.20 -3.18
N GLY A 359 0.33 -30.22 -2.62
CA GLY A 359 -0.99 -30.67 -3.08
C GLY A 359 -2.08 -29.68 -2.68
N THR A 360 -2.26 -28.63 -3.47
CA THR A 360 -3.28 -27.61 -3.19
C THR A 360 -4.46 -27.73 -4.15
N HIS A 361 -5.68 -27.46 -3.66
CA HIS A 361 -6.89 -27.32 -4.48
C HIS A 361 -7.19 -25.85 -4.77
N TRP A 362 -6.14 -25.02 -4.84
CA TRP A 362 -6.28 -23.58 -4.98
C TRP A 362 -6.38 -23.17 -6.44
N GLU A 363 -7.02 -22.02 -6.67
CA GLU A 363 -7.08 -21.40 -7.98
C GLU A 363 -5.74 -20.70 -8.25
N GLU A 364 -4.83 -21.42 -8.90
CA GLU A 364 -3.52 -20.89 -9.32
C GLU A 364 -3.69 -19.77 -10.35
N ALA A 365 -2.68 -18.91 -10.46
CA ALA A 365 -2.59 -17.77 -11.37
C ALA A 365 -3.64 -16.67 -11.15
N ARG A 366 -4.70 -16.88 -10.36
CA ARG A 366 -5.68 -15.84 -10.03
C ARG A 366 -4.98 -14.60 -9.51
N PRO A 367 -5.12 -13.41 -10.14
CA PRO A 367 -4.45 -12.22 -9.66
C PRO A 367 -4.88 -11.83 -8.25
N ASN A 368 -3.91 -11.62 -7.36
CA ASN A 368 -4.13 -11.02 -6.03
C ASN A 368 -4.24 -9.50 -6.17
N MET A 369 -5.18 -9.07 -7.01
CA MET A 369 -5.34 -7.69 -7.43
C MET A 369 -6.77 -7.21 -7.16
N VAL A 370 -6.92 -5.93 -6.84
CA VAL A 370 -8.22 -5.26 -6.76
C VAL A 370 -8.26 -4.05 -7.69
N ILE A 371 -9.38 -3.82 -8.36
CA ILE A 371 -9.53 -2.73 -9.31
C ILE A 371 -9.99 -1.48 -8.60
N LYS A 372 -9.17 -0.43 -8.68
CA LYS A 372 -9.46 0.84 -8.03
C LYS A 372 -10.34 1.72 -8.94
N VAL A 373 -11.60 1.86 -8.56
CA VAL A 373 -12.66 2.53 -9.32
C VAL A 373 -12.94 3.90 -8.71
N ALA A 374 -12.93 4.96 -9.52
CA ALA A 374 -13.21 6.31 -9.04
C ALA A 374 -14.72 6.58 -8.95
N ALA A 375 -15.22 6.97 -7.77
CA ALA A 375 -16.60 7.35 -7.51
C ALA A 375 -16.94 8.77 -8.00
N SER A 376 -16.54 9.11 -9.22
CA SER A 376 -16.69 10.46 -9.79
C SER A 376 -17.94 10.65 -10.64
N SER A 377 -18.61 9.57 -11.02
CA SER A 377 -19.80 9.60 -11.89
C SER A 377 -20.72 8.41 -11.63
N PRO A 378 -21.96 8.42 -12.15
CA PRO A 378 -22.87 7.27 -12.07
C PRO A 378 -22.29 5.97 -12.63
N ALA A 379 -21.37 6.05 -13.61
CA ALA A 379 -20.72 4.89 -14.23
C ALA A 379 -20.01 3.99 -13.20
N ALA A 380 -19.49 4.58 -12.11
CA ALA A 380 -18.81 3.85 -11.05
C ALA A 380 -19.70 2.75 -10.43
N ARG A 381 -21.02 2.95 -10.39
CA ARG A 381 -21.97 1.95 -9.86
C ARG A 381 -21.98 0.69 -10.71
N GLU A 382 -22.07 0.85 -12.03
CA GLU A 382 -22.14 -0.25 -12.98
C GLU A 382 -20.79 -0.96 -13.12
N VAL A 383 -19.70 -0.20 -13.24
CA VAL A 383 -18.34 -0.76 -13.27
C VAL A 383 -18.09 -1.62 -12.03
N THR A 384 -18.40 -1.09 -10.84
CA THR A 384 -18.25 -1.83 -9.57
C THR A 384 -19.09 -3.09 -9.59
N ARG A 385 -20.41 -2.98 -9.77
CA ARG A 385 -21.32 -4.14 -9.75
C ARG A 385 -20.88 -5.24 -10.72
N THR A 386 -20.48 -4.86 -11.93
CA THR A 386 -20.05 -5.80 -12.97
C THR A 386 -18.76 -6.52 -12.60
N LEU A 387 -17.72 -5.81 -12.18
CA LEU A 387 -16.45 -6.42 -11.77
C LEU A 387 -16.64 -7.35 -10.57
N ASN A 388 -17.36 -6.92 -9.53
CA ASN A 388 -17.65 -7.75 -8.36
C ASN A 388 -18.48 -9.00 -8.71
N SER A 389 -19.35 -8.93 -9.73
CA SER A 389 -20.15 -10.09 -10.20
C SER A 389 -19.33 -11.19 -10.88
N LEU A 390 -18.11 -10.85 -11.30
CA LEU A 390 -17.10 -11.77 -11.82
C LEU A 390 -16.19 -12.32 -10.70
N GLY A 391 -16.39 -11.89 -9.44
CA GLY A 391 -15.55 -12.26 -8.31
C GLY A 391 -14.27 -11.43 -8.16
N LEU A 392 -14.09 -10.41 -9.01
CA LEU A 392 -12.96 -9.48 -8.95
C LEU A 392 -13.16 -8.51 -7.78
N GLY A 393 -12.08 -8.19 -7.09
CA GLY A 393 -12.14 -7.22 -5.98
C GLY A 393 -12.08 -5.80 -6.49
N THR A 394 -12.71 -4.88 -5.75
CA THR A 394 -12.74 -3.45 -6.05
C THR A 394 -12.15 -2.64 -4.91
N ASN A 395 -11.54 -1.51 -5.25
CA ASN A 395 -11.16 -0.47 -4.29
C ASN A 395 -11.77 0.85 -4.72
N ILE A 396 -12.90 1.21 -4.12
CA ILE A 396 -13.58 2.44 -4.47
C ILE A 396 -12.79 3.63 -3.89
N THR A 397 -12.44 4.58 -4.76
CA THR A 397 -11.64 5.77 -4.45
C THR A 397 -12.33 7.05 -4.95
N VAL A 398 -11.76 8.23 -4.67
CA VAL A 398 -12.38 9.53 -4.98
C VAL A 398 -13.74 9.63 -4.27
N VAL A 399 -13.77 9.15 -3.03
CA VAL A 399 -14.96 9.12 -2.16
C VAL A 399 -14.72 10.01 -0.96
N PHE A 400 -15.69 10.89 -0.69
CA PHE A 400 -15.61 11.89 0.38
C PHE A 400 -16.88 11.96 1.22
N THR A 401 -17.99 11.42 0.72
CA THR A 401 -19.30 11.59 1.33
C THR A 401 -19.92 10.27 1.78
N VAL A 402 -20.70 10.32 2.85
CA VAL A 402 -21.49 9.19 3.35
C VAL A 402 -22.40 8.65 2.25
N ALA A 403 -23.03 9.53 1.47
CA ALA A 403 -23.91 9.13 0.38
C ALA A 403 -23.17 8.37 -0.75
N GLN A 404 -21.97 8.80 -1.15
CA GLN A 404 -21.16 8.06 -2.13
C GLN A 404 -20.80 6.65 -1.60
N GLU A 405 -20.31 6.58 -0.35
CA GLU A 405 -19.85 5.33 0.26
C GLU A 405 -20.98 4.33 0.44
N VAL A 406 -22.13 4.77 0.97
CA VAL A 406 -23.32 3.91 1.14
C VAL A 406 -23.83 3.42 -0.21
N THR A 407 -23.88 4.30 -1.22
CA THR A 407 -24.30 3.90 -2.58
C THR A 407 -23.40 2.78 -3.11
N LEU A 408 -22.09 2.95 -3.06
CA LEU A 408 -21.17 1.99 -3.68
C LEU A 408 -20.98 0.70 -2.87
N ILE A 409 -21.08 0.73 -1.53
CA ILE A 409 -21.14 -0.51 -0.73
C ILE A 409 -22.37 -1.35 -1.11
N LEU A 410 -23.52 -0.72 -1.40
CA LEU A 410 -24.70 -1.45 -1.87
C LEU A 410 -24.47 -2.09 -3.25
N GLU A 411 -23.76 -1.42 -4.15
CA GLU A 411 -23.40 -1.97 -5.46
C GLU A 411 -22.40 -3.12 -5.35
N GLU A 412 -21.43 -2.99 -4.46
CA GLU A 412 -20.49 -4.05 -4.12
C GLU A 412 -21.21 -5.27 -3.54
N MET A 413 -22.14 -5.09 -2.61
CA MET A 413 -22.97 -6.18 -2.08
C MET A 413 -23.75 -6.90 -3.19
N ALA A 414 -24.32 -6.16 -4.13
CA ALA A 414 -25.08 -6.72 -5.25
C ALA A 414 -24.19 -7.54 -6.21
N GLY A 415 -23.02 -7.00 -6.58
CA GLY A 415 -22.05 -7.70 -7.40
C GLY A 415 -21.52 -8.97 -6.72
N LEU A 416 -21.10 -8.85 -5.45
CA LEU A 416 -20.62 -9.99 -4.67
C LEU A 416 -21.68 -11.08 -4.49
N ALA A 417 -22.95 -10.70 -4.28
CA ALA A 417 -24.06 -11.65 -4.21
C ALA A 417 -24.18 -12.47 -5.51
N THR A 418 -23.96 -11.83 -6.66
CA THR A 418 -23.98 -12.51 -7.97
C THR A 418 -22.82 -13.50 -8.12
N ALA A 419 -21.61 -13.13 -7.70
CA ALA A 419 -20.45 -14.03 -7.74
C ALA A 419 -20.63 -15.22 -6.80
N VAL A 420 -21.04 -14.98 -5.55
CA VAL A 420 -21.20 -16.03 -4.53
C VAL A 420 -22.29 -17.04 -4.91
N LYS A 421 -23.36 -16.60 -5.59
CA LYS A 421 -24.38 -17.51 -6.14
C LYS A 421 -23.83 -18.49 -7.19
N LYS A 422 -22.82 -18.08 -7.94
CA LYS A 422 -22.12 -18.92 -8.92
C LYS A 422 -21.10 -19.86 -8.26
N GLY A 423 -20.97 -19.84 -6.93
CA GLY A 423 -19.93 -20.57 -6.21
C GLY A 423 -18.54 -19.93 -6.29
N ILE A 424 -18.45 -18.70 -6.79
CA ILE A 424 -17.17 -17.98 -6.91
C ILE A 424 -16.80 -17.41 -5.54
N MET A 425 -15.59 -17.71 -5.07
CA MET A 425 -15.01 -17.09 -3.88
C MET A 425 -14.54 -15.67 -4.24
N PRO A 426 -15.19 -14.60 -3.76
CA PRO A 426 -14.84 -13.26 -4.17
C PRO A 426 -13.53 -12.78 -3.52
N THR A 427 -12.79 -11.96 -4.25
CA THR A 427 -11.64 -11.22 -3.69
C THR A 427 -12.15 -10.19 -2.67
N GLN A 428 -11.34 -9.87 -1.66
CA GLN A 428 -11.64 -8.78 -0.74
C GLN A 428 -11.79 -7.44 -1.50
N ILE A 429 -12.67 -6.58 -1.02
CA ILE A 429 -12.99 -5.28 -1.59
C ILE A 429 -12.85 -4.18 -0.55
N TYR A 430 -12.83 -2.94 -1.01
CA TYR A 430 -12.40 -1.80 -0.23
C TYR A 430 -13.20 -0.55 -0.55
N MET A 431 -13.76 0.09 0.48
CA MET A 431 -14.33 1.43 0.40
C MET A 431 -13.34 2.44 1.00
N THR A 432 -12.65 3.21 0.14
CA THR A 432 -11.64 4.18 0.58
C THR A 432 -12.26 5.56 0.80
N ASN A 433 -12.35 5.97 2.06
CA ASN A 433 -12.72 7.32 2.45
C ASN A 433 -11.51 8.25 2.40
N MET A 434 -11.57 9.30 1.57
CA MET A 434 -10.49 10.29 1.44
C MET A 434 -10.63 11.44 2.44
N GLY A 435 -10.81 11.12 3.73
CA GLY A 435 -11.08 12.07 4.81
C GLY A 435 -10.11 13.25 4.86
N GLY A 436 -8.81 13.02 4.81
CA GLY A 436 -7.83 14.11 4.84
C GLY A 436 -7.95 15.10 3.67
N ARG A 437 -8.42 14.64 2.49
CA ARG A 437 -8.70 15.52 1.35
C ARG A 437 -10.00 16.30 1.54
N LEU A 438 -11.03 15.68 2.14
CA LEU A 438 -12.23 16.40 2.57
C LEU A 438 -11.87 17.52 3.56
N GLU A 439 -11.04 17.24 4.56
CA GLU A 439 -10.60 18.24 5.54
C GLU A 439 -9.86 19.42 4.89
N SER A 440 -9.07 19.16 3.85
CA SER A 440 -8.42 20.24 3.06
C SER A 440 -9.46 21.12 2.41
N HIS A 441 -10.43 20.49 1.76
CA HIS A 441 -11.42 21.17 0.97
C HIS A 441 -12.30 22.04 1.85
N LEU A 442 -12.74 21.52 3.00
CA LEU A 442 -13.51 22.28 3.97
C LEU A 442 -12.69 23.45 4.52
N ARG A 443 -11.39 23.25 4.77
CA ARG A 443 -10.50 24.35 5.18
C ARG A 443 -10.42 25.44 4.14
N GLU A 444 -10.18 25.08 2.87
CA GLU A 444 -10.14 26.02 1.75
C GLU A 444 -11.47 26.80 1.63
N VAL A 445 -12.61 26.11 1.62
CA VAL A 445 -13.95 26.72 1.57
C VAL A 445 -14.15 27.69 2.74
N LYS A 446 -13.72 27.30 3.95
CA LYS A 446 -13.87 28.16 5.13
C LYS A 446 -12.97 29.40 5.04
N LEU A 447 -11.74 29.25 4.56
CA LEU A 447 -10.81 30.37 4.39
C LEU A 447 -11.29 31.32 3.30
N GLU A 448 -11.75 30.82 2.16
CA GLU A 448 -12.36 31.62 1.09
C GLU A 448 -13.54 32.44 1.63
N GLN A 449 -14.43 31.83 2.42
CA GLN A 449 -15.52 32.55 3.09
C GLN A 449 -15.02 33.67 4.01
N LEU A 450 -13.99 33.39 4.83
CA LEU A 450 -13.45 34.36 5.79
C LEU A 450 -12.73 35.51 5.07
N PHE A 451 -11.95 35.25 4.03
CA PHE A 451 -11.32 36.29 3.22
C PHE A 451 -12.35 37.12 2.44
N GLY A 452 -13.46 36.51 1.99
CA GLY A 452 -14.61 37.24 1.46
C GLY A 452 -15.17 38.25 2.47
N ARG A 453 -15.40 37.83 3.72
CA ARG A 453 -15.83 38.71 4.82
C ARG A 453 -14.79 39.78 5.16
N LEU A 454 -13.49 39.46 5.07
CA LEU A 454 -12.41 40.42 5.28
C LEU A 454 -12.46 41.53 4.22
N ARG A 455 -12.68 41.16 2.95
CA ARG A 455 -12.88 42.12 1.85
C ARG A 455 -14.08 43.01 2.09
N GLU A 456 -15.22 42.45 2.52
CA GLU A 456 -16.42 43.23 2.84
C GLU A 456 -16.18 44.21 4.01
N CYS A 457 -15.37 43.82 5.00
CA CYS A 457 -15.11 44.62 6.19
C CYS A 457 -14.07 45.74 5.97
N LEU A 458 -12.99 45.45 5.25
CA LEU A 458 -11.82 46.36 5.11
C LEU A 458 -11.66 46.98 3.72
N GLY A 459 -12.45 46.52 2.74
CA GLY A 459 -12.22 46.81 1.33
C GLY A 459 -11.12 45.95 0.71
N GLU A 460 -11.17 45.82 -0.61
CA GLU A 460 -10.32 44.90 -1.37
C GLU A 460 -8.82 45.17 -1.22
N ALA A 461 -8.40 46.44 -1.24
CA ALA A 461 -6.99 46.81 -1.15
C ALA A 461 -6.34 46.32 0.16
N GLN A 462 -7.03 46.48 1.30
CA GLN A 462 -6.51 46.04 2.60
C GLN A 462 -6.59 44.53 2.75
N ALA A 463 -7.68 43.91 2.30
CA ALA A 463 -7.82 42.47 2.32
C ALA A 463 -6.75 41.78 1.44
N LEU A 464 -6.39 42.38 0.31
CA LEU A 464 -5.34 41.89 -0.58
C LEU A 464 -3.95 41.94 0.06
N GLN A 465 -3.68 42.91 0.93
CA GLN A 465 -2.44 42.92 1.73
C GLN A 465 -2.37 41.74 2.70
N ALA A 466 -3.50 41.34 3.29
CA ALA A 466 -3.55 40.15 4.14
C ALA A 466 -3.31 38.86 3.35
N VAL A 467 -3.94 38.73 2.17
CA VAL A 467 -3.71 37.61 1.24
C VAL A 467 -2.26 37.53 0.80
N THR A 468 -1.66 38.69 0.48
CA THR A 468 -0.23 38.82 0.14
C THR A 468 0.67 38.29 1.25
N ARG A 469 0.46 38.71 2.50
CA ARG A 469 1.28 38.26 3.64
C ARG A 469 1.14 36.75 3.85
N LEU A 470 -0.06 36.21 3.69
CA LEU A 470 -0.28 34.77 3.75
C LEU A 470 0.48 34.04 2.64
N ALA A 471 0.44 34.60 1.42
CA ALA A 471 1.16 34.05 0.28
C ALA A 471 2.68 34.06 0.49
N ASP A 472 3.24 35.08 1.13
CA ASP A 472 4.65 35.12 1.50
C ASP A 472 5.00 34.00 2.50
N ALA A 473 4.17 33.82 3.55
CA ALA A 473 4.36 32.76 4.54
C ALA A 473 4.29 31.36 3.92
N ASN A 474 3.45 31.17 2.90
CA ASN A 474 3.29 29.91 2.19
C ASN A 474 4.27 29.72 1.00
N GLY A 475 5.07 30.74 0.66
CA GLY A 475 5.95 30.70 -0.51
C GLY A 475 5.20 30.73 -1.85
N THR A 476 4.00 31.31 -1.89
CA THR A 476 3.11 31.33 -3.07
C THR A 476 2.97 32.71 -3.71
N ARG A 477 3.73 33.70 -3.22
CA ARG A 477 3.67 35.10 -3.65
C ARG A 477 3.64 35.28 -5.17
N ALA A 478 4.56 34.64 -5.89
CA ALA A 478 4.64 34.74 -7.34
C ALA A 478 3.37 34.25 -8.06
N LYS A 479 2.73 33.19 -7.55
CA LYS A 479 1.48 32.65 -8.13
C LYS A 479 0.30 33.55 -7.82
N VAL A 480 0.25 34.12 -6.61
CA VAL A 480 -0.77 35.08 -6.20
C VAL A 480 -0.66 36.37 -7.00
N ASP A 481 0.54 36.87 -7.26
CA ASP A 481 0.72 38.10 -8.04
C ASP A 481 0.31 37.92 -9.51
N ALA A 482 0.49 36.71 -10.06
CA ALA A 482 0.08 36.35 -11.41
C ALA A 482 -1.43 36.10 -11.58
N ALA A 483 -2.17 35.94 -10.48
CA ALA A 483 -3.60 35.64 -10.54
C ALA A 483 -4.44 36.90 -10.89
N PRO A 484 -5.52 36.74 -11.67
CA PRO A 484 -6.21 37.86 -12.30
C PRO A 484 -7.05 38.70 -11.33
N ASP A 485 -7.65 38.08 -10.31
CA ASP A 485 -8.62 38.70 -9.41
C ASP A 485 -8.41 38.30 -7.95
N TYR A 486 -9.14 38.96 -7.04
CA TYR A 486 -9.02 38.74 -5.60
C TYR A 486 -9.36 37.31 -5.20
N GLU A 487 -10.42 36.75 -5.78
CA GLU A 487 -10.91 35.39 -5.51
C GLU A 487 -9.86 34.33 -5.86
N GLU A 488 -9.25 34.41 -7.04
CA GLU A 488 -8.21 33.46 -7.45
C GLU A 488 -6.93 33.61 -6.61
N LYS A 489 -6.60 34.84 -6.19
CA LYS A 489 -5.52 35.11 -5.25
C LYS A 489 -5.74 34.44 -3.91
N VAL A 490 -6.96 34.52 -3.36
CA VAL A 490 -7.32 33.85 -2.11
C VAL A 490 -7.22 32.34 -2.26
N LYS A 491 -7.76 31.76 -3.33
CA LYS A 491 -7.69 30.31 -3.59
C LYS A 491 -6.25 29.82 -3.60
N ILE A 492 -5.36 30.49 -4.34
CA ILE A 492 -3.94 30.12 -4.41
C ILE A 492 -3.27 30.26 -3.03
N ALA A 493 -3.52 31.34 -2.30
CA ALA A 493 -2.91 31.58 -0.99
C ALA A 493 -3.38 30.58 0.08
N THR A 494 -4.59 30.04 -0.05
CA THR A 494 -5.23 29.17 0.96
C THR A 494 -5.25 27.68 0.57
N ALA A 495 -4.81 27.33 -0.64
CA ALA A 495 -4.82 25.96 -1.14
C ALA A 495 -3.83 25.05 -0.41
N PHE A 496 -4.28 23.82 -0.11
CA PHE A 496 -3.43 22.79 0.48
C PHE A 496 -2.23 22.43 -0.42
N LEU A 497 -2.44 22.39 -1.74
CA LEU A 497 -1.40 22.11 -2.74
C LEU A 497 -0.24 23.11 -2.66
N HIS A 498 -0.45 24.27 -2.03
CA HIS A 498 0.51 25.36 -1.96
C HIS A 498 1.01 25.62 -0.54
N GLY A 499 0.83 24.67 0.37
CA GLY A 499 1.46 24.70 1.70
C GLY A 499 0.53 25.04 2.86
N GLN A 500 -0.68 25.55 2.60
CA GLN A 500 -1.63 25.85 3.68
C GLN A 500 -2.28 24.57 4.24
N ARG A 501 -1.67 23.98 5.28
CA ARG A 501 -2.11 22.68 5.82
C ARG A 501 -3.13 22.78 6.97
N LYS A 502 -3.11 23.89 7.71
CA LYS A 502 -3.91 24.14 8.93
C LYS A 502 -4.32 25.61 8.98
N ILE A 503 -5.28 25.98 9.81
CA ILE A 503 -5.47 27.39 10.21
C ILE A 503 -4.43 27.68 11.30
N ASP A 504 -3.27 28.17 10.88
CA ASP A 504 -2.08 28.43 11.70
C ASP A 504 -1.87 29.94 11.95
N ASP A 505 -0.77 30.29 12.61
CA ASP A 505 -0.50 31.67 13.03
C ASP A 505 -0.51 32.69 11.86
N PRO A 506 0.04 32.40 10.66
CA PRO A 506 -0.10 33.27 9.50
C PRO A 506 -1.55 33.56 9.11
N VAL A 507 -2.42 32.53 9.13
CA VAL A 507 -3.85 32.71 8.83
C VAL A 507 -4.54 33.49 9.93
N ILE A 508 -4.24 33.20 11.19
CA ILE A 508 -4.78 33.91 12.35
C ILE A 508 -4.43 35.40 12.27
N GLU A 509 -3.20 35.73 11.91
CA GLU A 509 -2.78 37.11 11.72
C GLU A 509 -3.53 37.79 10.58
N ALA A 510 -3.67 37.10 9.44
CA ALA A 510 -4.35 37.64 8.27
C ALA A 510 -5.84 37.93 8.52
N LEU A 511 -6.51 37.12 9.35
CA LEU A 511 -7.95 37.19 9.62
C LEU A 511 -8.31 37.85 10.96
N ARG A 512 -7.32 38.30 11.73
CA ARG A 512 -7.51 39.00 13.02
C ARG A 512 -8.57 40.11 13.00
N PRO A 513 -8.72 40.93 11.92
CA PRO A 513 -9.74 41.98 11.90
C PRO A 513 -11.20 41.50 11.96
N ILE A 514 -11.47 40.23 11.64
CA ILE A 514 -12.84 39.70 11.52
C ILE A 514 -13.15 38.47 12.39
N ALA A 515 -12.13 37.83 12.98
CA ALA A 515 -12.27 36.62 13.78
C ALA A 515 -11.20 36.55 14.88
N SER A 516 -11.55 36.00 16.04
CA SER A 516 -10.58 35.81 17.13
C SER A 516 -9.70 34.57 16.89
N PRO A 517 -8.48 34.53 17.45
CA PRO A 517 -7.63 33.33 17.41
C PRO A 517 -8.33 32.07 17.94
N GLU A 518 -9.16 32.20 18.98
CA GLU A 518 -9.91 31.09 19.58
C GLU A 518 -10.97 30.56 18.62
N GLU A 519 -11.67 31.44 17.90
CA GLU A 519 -12.66 31.05 16.88
C GLU A 519 -11.99 30.27 15.75
N LEU A 520 -10.88 30.78 15.23
CA LEU A 520 -10.12 30.15 14.14
C LEU A 520 -9.54 28.78 14.54
N LYS A 521 -8.99 28.67 15.75
CA LYS A 521 -8.52 27.39 16.32
C LYS A 521 -9.67 26.41 16.53
N ARG A 522 -10.87 26.89 16.91
CA ARG A 522 -12.07 26.06 17.03
C ARG A 522 -12.51 25.51 15.69
N TRP A 523 -12.48 26.32 14.63
CA TRP A 523 -12.73 25.87 13.25
C TRP A 523 -11.73 24.81 12.80
N GLU A 524 -10.42 25.02 12.99
CA GLU A 524 -9.42 24.01 12.64
C GLU A 524 -9.67 22.69 13.38
N LYS A 525 -9.93 22.74 14.68
CA LYS A 525 -10.20 21.54 15.49
C LYS A 525 -11.42 20.78 14.98
N ALA A 526 -12.48 21.47 14.58
CA ALA A 526 -13.67 20.84 14.02
C ALA A 526 -13.40 20.28 12.61
N ILE A 527 -12.83 21.08 11.70
CA ILE A 527 -12.53 20.67 10.32
C ILE A 527 -11.61 19.45 10.32
N SER A 528 -10.62 19.42 11.19
CA SER A 528 -9.71 18.27 11.32
C SER A 528 -10.40 16.96 11.75
N GLN A 529 -11.66 16.99 12.19
CA GLN A 529 -12.40 15.77 12.55
C GLN A 529 -13.42 15.37 11.48
N ALA A 530 -13.57 16.15 10.40
CA ALA A 530 -14.60 15.91 9.39
C ALA A 530 -14.43 14.54 8.70
N GLY A 531 -13.21 14.17 8.32
CA GLY A 531 -12.93 12.87 7.69
C GLY A 531 -13.26 11.71 8.63
N THR A 532 -12.79 11.80 9.88
CA THR A 532 -13.10 10.81 10.92
C THR A 532 -14.61 10.73 11.22
N ALA A 533 -15.34 11.85 11.19
CA ALA A 533 -16.79 11.86 11.41
C ALA A 533 -17.54 11.10 10.31
N VAL A 534 -17.19 11.32 9.03
CA VAL A 534 -17.73 10.56 7.90
C VAL A 534 -17.42 9.06 8.08
N ALA A 535 -16.17 8.74 8.41
CA ALA A 535 -15.74 7.36 8.63
C ALA A 535 -16.51 6.64 9.74
N ARG A 536 -16.70 7.27 10.89
CA ARG A 536 -17.48 6.71 12.01
C ARG A 536 -18.92 6.46 11.60
N ARG A 537 -19.53 7.39 10.85
CA ARG A 537 -20.91 7.26 10.39
C ARG A 537 -21.10 6.10 9.43
N VAL A 538 -20.27 5.98 8.39
CA VAL A 538 -20.37 4.88 7.42
C VAL A 538 -20.03 3.54 8.06
N TRP A 539 -18.99 3.50 8.90
CA TRP A 539 -18.66 2.28 9.61
C TRP A 539 -19.82 1.82 10.52
N GLY A 540 -20.48 2.77 11.22
CA GLY A 540 -21.66 2.49 12.03
C GLY A 540 -22.83 1.93 11.22
N ILE A 541 -23.06 2.43 10.00
CA ILE A 541 -24.12 1.97 9.08
C ILE A 541 -23.92 0.51 8.70
N PHE A 542 -22.70 0.07 8.39
CA PHE A 542 -22.46 -1.27 7.83
C PHE A 542 -21.88 -2.29 8.81
N PHE A 543 -20.96 -1.89 9.66
CA PHE A 543 -20.07 -2.81 10.37
C PHE A 543 -20.30 -2.86 11.88
N SER A 544 -21.17 -2.00 12.43
CA SER A 544 -21.60 -2.13 13.82
C SER A 544 -22.25 -3.50 14.05
N ARG A 545 -22.07 -4.08 15.24
CA ARG A 545 -22.55 -5.44 15.57
C ARG A 545 -24.05 -5.61 15.30
N GLU A 546 -24.83 -4.57 15.57
CA GLU A 546 -26.27 -4.56 15.33
C GLU A 546 -26.59 -4.52 13.83
N ASN A 547 -26.06 -3.54 13.10
CA ASN A 547 -26.41 -3.36 11.69
C ASN A 547 -25.85 -4.46 10.79
N ARG A 548 -24.73 -5.07 11.17
CA ARG A 548 -24.17 -6.25 10.49
C ARG A 548 -25.21 -7.36 10.32
N ARG A 549 -25.98 -7.66 11.37
CA ARG A 549 -27.04 -8.69 11.34
C ARG A 549 -28.18 -8.30 10.39
N LYS A 550 -28.55 -7.01 10.36
CA LYS A 550 -29.60 -6.49 9.47
C LYS A 550 -29.17 -6.61 8.01
N TRP A 551 -27.92 -6.27 7.69
CA TRP A 551 -27.37 -6.50 6.36
C TRP A 551 -27.31 -7.98 6.00
N THR A 552 -27.13 -8.89 6.96
CA THR A 552 -27.16 -10.34 6.69
C THR A 552 -28.56 -10.74 6.24
N THR A 553 -29.58 -10.34 7.01
CA THR A 553 -30.99 -10.58 6.67
C THR A 553 -31.34 -9.98 5.31
N TYR A 554 -30.96 -8.73 5.06
CA TYR A 554 -31.16 -8.06 3.78
C TYR A 554 -30.56 -8.86 2.60
N LEU A 555 -29.33 -9.36 2.74
CA LEU A 555 -28.67 -10.16 1.72
C LEU A 555 -29.38 -11.50 1.47
N GLN A 556 -29.87 -12.14 2.53
CA GLN A 556 -30.63 -13.39 2.42
C GLN A 556 -31.97 -13.17 1.71
N GLU A 557 -32.71 -12.12 2.06
CA GLU A 557 -34.04 -11.86 1.53
C GLU A 557 -34.00 -11.32 0.10
N ASN A 558 -33.16 -10.33 -0.19
CA ASN A 558 -33.15 -9.67 -1.50
C ASN A 558 -32.36 -10.44 -2.55
N TYR A 559 -31.38 -11.23 -2.12
CA TYR A 559 -30.57 -12.03 -3.04
C TYR A 559 -30.74 -13.53 -2.82
N GLY A 560 -31.62 -14.03 -1.96
CA GLY A 560 -31.82 -15.49 -1.80
C GLY A 560 -30.54 -16.24 -1.40
N LEU A 561 -29.67 -15.60 -0.62
CA LEU A 561 -28.41 -16.18 -0.16
C LEU A 561 -28.61 -17.00 1.11
N SER A 562 -27.79 -18.02 1.30
CA SER A 562 -27.65 -18.66 2.62
C SER A 562 -26.96 -17.72 3.62
N ARG A 563 -27.10 -18.02 4.91
CA ARG A 563 -26.48 -17.23 5.97
C ARG A 563 -24.95 -17.19 5.87
N SER A 564 -24.31 -18.31 5.51
CA SER A 564 -22.85 -18.39 5.32
C SER A 564 -22.40 -17.55 4.13
N GLN A 565 -23.13 -17.60 3.01
CA GLN A 565 -22.86 -16.75 1.84
C GLN A 565 -23.00 -15.26 2.17
N ALA A 566 -24.04 -14.88 2.93
CA ALA A 566 -24.22 -13.49 3.35
C ALA A 566 -23.10 -13.02 4.31
N TYR A 567 -22.61 -13.88 5.21
CA TYR A 567 -21.44 -13.56 6.03
C TYR A 567 -20.16 -13.41 5.21
N LEU A 568 -19.93 -14.32 4.25
CA LEU A 568 -18.78 -14.22 3.35
C LEU A 568 -18.74 -12.88 2.61
N ILE A 569 -19.87 -12.41 2.08
CA ILE A 569 -19.94 -11.09 1.45
C ILE A 569 -19.51 -10.01 2.44
N GLN A 570 -20.08 -9.98 3.64
CA GLN A 570 -19.75 -8.96 4.63
C GLN A 570 -18.29 -9.03 5.10
N ASP A 571 -17.70 -10.22 5.22
CA ASP A 571 -16.29 -10.40 5.59
C ASP A 571 -15.33 -9.92 4.51
N ARG A 572 -15.81 -9.79 3.27
CA ARG A 572 -15.00 -9.33 2.13
C ARG A 572 -15.05 -7.81 1.93
N ILE A 573 -16.03 -7.11 2.51
CA ILE A 573 -16.12 -5.64 2.41
C ILE A 573 -15.29 -4.98 3.50
N CYS A 574 -14.23 -4.28 3.15
CA CYS A 574 -13.38 -3.57 4.10
C CYS A 574 -13.51 -2.07 3.94
N TYR A 575 -13.53 -1.37 5.06
CA TYR A 575 -13.54 0.08 5.13
C TYR A 575 -12.11 0.61 5.31
N LEU A 576 -11.77 1.64 4.54
CA LEU A 576 -10.44 2.24 4.48
C LEU A 576 -10.51 3.74 4.78
N PRO A 577 -10.34 4.16 6.05
CA PRO A 577 -10.14 5.55 6.39
C PRO A 577 -8.76 5.99 5.92
N ALA A 578 -8.69 6.72 4.79
CA ALA A 578 -7.43 7.20 4.22
C ALA A 578 -7.12 8.64 4.65
N SER A 579 -7.17 8.92 5.96
CA SER A 579 -6.72 10.21 6.48
C SER A 579 -5.22 10.17 6.80
N LYS A 580 -4.41 10.43 5.76
CA LYS A 580 -2.95 10.23 5.73
C LYS A 580 -2.16 11.50 6.05
N ARG A 581 -2.65 12.30 7.00
CA ARG A 581 -2.15 13.67 7.24
C ARG A 581 -1.66 13.92 8.64
N LYS A 582 -2.09 13.12 9.59
CA LYS A 582 -1.72 13.19 10.99
C LYS A 582 -1.79 11.79 11.59
N ALA A 583 -0.89 11.48 12.51
CA ALA A 583 -0.77 10.14 13.10
C ALA A 583 -2.03 9.71 13.88
N GLU A 584 -2.73 10.69 14.46
CA GLU A 584 -3.89 10.48 15.31
C GLU A 584 -5.06 9.82 14.58
N ASP A 585 -5.21 10.06 13.28
CA ASP A 585 -6.33 9.50 12.50
C ASP A 585 -6.31 7.97 12.47
N THR A 586 -5.11 7.38 12.37
CA THR A 586 -4.92 5.92 12.47
C THR A 586 -5.48 5.41 13.79
N PHE A 587 -5.12 6.07 14.90
CA PHE A 587 -5.55 5.66 16.23
C PHE A 587 -7.02 6.00 16.54
N TRP A 588 -7.62 7.02 15.93
CA TRP A 588 -9.02 7.41 16.15
C TRP A 588 -10.05 6.56 15.42
N THR A 589 -9.60 5.67 14.55
CA THR A 589 -10.44 4.82 13.71
C THR A 589 -10.01 3.35 13.70
N LEU A 590 -9.36 2.87 14.77
CA LEU A 590 -9.03 1.45 14.89
C LEU A 590 -10.28 0.60 15.09
N SER A 591 -10.31 -0.56 14.44
CA SER A 591 -11.29 -1.62 14.70
C SER A 591 -10.75 -2.97 14.25
N SER A 592 -11.14 -4.00 15.00
CA SER A 592 -10.97 -5.42 14.63
C SER A 592 -11.89 -5.85 13.48
N THR A 593 -12.97 -5.10 13.20
CA THR A 593 -14.02 -5.52 12.26
C THR A 593 -13.97 -4.69 10.98
N ASN A 594 -13.71 -5.36 9.86
CA ASN A 594 -13.82 -4.80 8.50
C ASN A 594 -13.10 -3.46 8.30
N MET A 595 -11.99 -3.25 9.00
CA MET A 595 -11.16 -2.04 8.90
C MET A 595 -9.79 -2.41 8.35
N VAL A 596 -9.30 -1.63 7.38
CA VAL A 596 -7.91 -1.69 6.89
C VAL A 596 -7.39 -0.26 6.77
N HIS A 597 -6.27 0.06 7.39
CA HIS A 597 -5.64 1.37 7.27
C HIS A 597 -4.60 1.36 6.16
N THR A 598 -4.72 2.25 5.17
CA THR A 598 -3.63 2.49 4.21
C THR A 598 -2.85 3.73 4.56
N GLU A 599 -1.53 3.66 4.52
CA GLU A 599 -0.67 4.77 4.94
C GLU A 599 0.50 4.98 3.98
N PHE A 600 0.86 6.25 3.79
CA PHE A 600 2.12 6.59 3.14
C PHE A 600 3.32 6.21 4.03
N PRO A 601 4.48 5.89 3.46
CA PRO A 601 5.66 5.51 4.24
C PRO A 601 6.12 6.53 5.29
N ASN A 602 5.90 7.84 5.05
CA ASN A 602 6.19 8.88 6.05
C ASN A 602 5.10 8.98 7.14
N GLN A 603 3.84 8.69 6.82
CA GLN A 603 2.77 8.58 7.80
C GLN A 603 3.01 7.37 8.71
N GLN A 604 3.52 6.26 8.16
CA GLN A 604 3.88 5.07 8.93
C GLN A 604 4.88 5.42 10.05
N GLU A 605 5.87 6.25 9.72
CA GLU A 605 6.86 6.76 10.68
C GLU A 605 6.23 7.71 11.69
N ALA A 606 5.35 8.62 11.27
CA ALA A 606 4.67 9.54 12.20
C ALA A 606 3.84 8.78 13.26
N VAL A 607 3.15 7.71 12.85
CA VAL A 607 2.41 6.83 13.75
C VAL A 607 3.35 6.02 14.65
N ARG A 608 4.48 5.50 14.13
CA ARG A 608 5.52 4.86 14.95
C ARG A 608 6.05 5.80 16.03
N GLN A 609 6.34 7.04 15.66
CA GLN A 609 6.83 8.08 16.57
C GLN A 609 5.79 8.43 17.64
N MET A 610 4.52 8.61 17.24
CA MET A 610 3.44 8.85 18.20
C MET A 610 3.29 7.69 19.20
N ALA A 611 3.41 6.45 18.72
CA ALA A 611 3.36 5.27 19.58
C ALA A 611 4.57 5.15 20.53
N GLY A 612 5.69 5.77 20.20
CA GLY A 612 6.90 5.83 21.01
C GLY A 612 6.91 6.95 22.08
N GLN A 613 5.90 7.82 22.11
CA GLN A 613 5.81 8.90 23.10
C GLN A 613 5.55 8.37 24.51
N GLU A 614 6.12 9.02 25.52
CA GLU A 614 5.90 8.68 26.93
C GLU A 614 4.40 8.75 27.28
N GLY A 615 3.88 7.70 27.94
CA GLY A 615 2.49 7.61 28.33
C GLY A 615 1.52 7.15 27.22
N PHE A 616 2.01 6.89 25.99
CA PHE A 616 1.18 6.30 24.95
C PHE A 616 0.68 4.90 25.34
N GLN A 617 -0.63 4.67 25.15
CA GLN A 617 -1.27 3.41 25.49
C GLN A 617 -2.22 2.98 24.37
N ALA A 618 -1.76 2.06 23.51
CA ALA A 618 -2.52 1.59 22.34
C ALA A 618 -3.94 1.11 22.69
N TRP A 619 -4.12 0.47 23.85
CA TRP A 619 -5.42 -0.05 24.28
C TRP A 619 -6.51 1.01 24.46
N ARG A 620 -6.14 2.28 24.71
CA ARG A 620 -7.09 3.41 24.79
C ARG A 620 -7.79 3.70 23.46
N TYR A 621 -7.20 3.23 22.36
CA TYR A 621 -7.65 3.45 21.00
C TYR A 621 -8.36 2.23 20.40
N TYR A 622 -8.43 1.10 21.10
CA TYR A 622 -9.09 -0.09 20.56
C TYR A 622 -10.58 0.19 20.32
N GLU A 623 -11.07 -0.14 19.12
CA GLU A 623 -12.44 0.14 18.69
C GLU A 623 -12.81 1.64 18.72
N SER A 624 -11.82 2.54 18.59
CA SER A 624 -12.03 4.00 18.60
C SER A 624 -12.95 4.50 17.49
N ILE A 625 -13.13 3.75 16.40
CA ILE A 625 -14.14 4.04 15.37
C ILE A 625 -15.58 4.09 15.94
N ARG A 626 -15.83 3.46 17.10
CA ARG A 626 -17.15 3.44 17.74
C ARG A 626 -17.42 4.67 18.59
N GLN A 627 -16.41 5.50 18.84
CA GLN A 627 -16.57 6.71 19.63
C GLN A 627 -17.42 7.71 18.85
N GLU A 628 -18.30 8.42 19.56
CA GLU A 628 -19.09 9.48 18.96
C GLU A 628 -18.22 10.70 18.63
N THR A 629 -18.52 11.36 17.53
CA THR A 629 -17.97 12.69 17.25
C THR A 629 -18.68 13.69 18.16
N PRO A 630 -17.95 14.57 18.88
CA PRO A 630 -18.58 15.55 19.77
C PRO A 630 -19.64 16.40 19.04
N THR A 631 -20.80 16.60 19.66
CA THR A 631 -21.93 17.34 19.05
C THR A 631 -21.53 18.73 18.56
N TRP A 632 -20.76 19.47 19.37
CA TRP A 632 -20.27 20.81 18.98
C TRP A 632 -19.44 20.82 17.68
N VAL A 633 -18.75 19.71 17.35
CA VAL A 633 -18.01 19.57 16.09
C VAL A 633 -19.00 19.45 14.94
N ILE A 634 -19.98 18.55 15.06
CA ILE A 634 -21.00 18.32 14.03
C ILE A 634 -21.84 19.59 13.82
N ASP A 635 -22.29 20.24 14.89
CA ASP A 635 -23.08 21.47 14.84
C ASP A 635 -22.32 22.61 14.14
N LEU A 636 -21.01 22.74 14.43
CA LEU A 636 -20.17 23.76 13.81
C LEU A 636 -19.95 23.46 12.32
N LEU A 637 -19.61 22.21 11.98
CA LEU A 637 -19.37 21.81 10.60
C LEU A 637 -20.65 21.85 9.75
N ASN A 638 -21.82 21.57 10.32
CA ASN A 638 -23.11 21.64 9.63
C ASN A 638 -23.48 23.08 9.17
N GLN A 639 -22.78 24.10 9.66
CA GLN A 639 -22.89 25.46 9.12
C GLN A 639 -22.29 25.58 7.72
N MET A 640 -21.49 24.61 7.29
CA MET A 640 -20.88 24.55 5.95
C MET A 640 -21.71 23.64 5.04
N SER A 641 -22.17 24.18 3.91
CA SER A 641 -22.95 23.41 2.93
C SER A 641 -22.20 22.15 2.46
N ASP A 642 -20.91 22.29 2.15
CA ASP A 642 -20.07 21.20 1.66
C ASP A 642 -19.89 20.08 2.69
N PHE A 643 -19.89 20.39 3.99
CA PHE A 643 -19.86 19.35 5.02
C PHE A 643 -21.20 18.66 5.17
N ARG A 644 -22.33 19.39 5.13
CA ARG A 644 -23.66 18.75 5.14
C ARG A 644 -23.81 17.78 3.98
N GLN A 645 -23.40 18.18 2.77
CA GLN A 645 -23.37 17.30 1.60
C GLN A 645 -22.43 16.09 1.77
N ALA A 646 -21.33 16.25 2.51
CA ALA A 646 -20.42 15.14 2.82
C ALA A 646 -20.99 14.18 3.86
N TYR A 647 -21.69 14.70 4.87
CA TYR A 647 -22.05 13.95 6.06
C TYR A 647 -23.46 13.36 6.01
N GLU A 648 -24.38 13.98 5.28
CA GLU A 648 -25.77 13.55 5.17
C GLU A 648 -26.01 12.53 4.05
N LEU A 649 -27.13 11.80 4.15
CA LEU A 649 -27.66 10.95 3.08
C LEU A 649 -28.61 11.71 2.17
N ASN A 650 -29.00 11.09 1.06
CA ASN A 650 -30.12 11.53 0.23
C ASN A 650 -31.38 10.66 0.54
N ASP A 651 -32.53 11.07 0.02
CA ASP A 651 -33.83 10.43 0.32
C ASP A 651 -33.91 8.96 -0.10
N GLU A 652 -33.28 8.60 -1.22
CA GLU A 652 -33.21 7.22 -1.70
C GLU A 652 -32.48 6.32 -0.69
N LEU A 653 -31.31 6.75 -0.23
CA LEU A 653 -30.50 6.00 0.72
C LEU A 653 -31.18 5.92 2.09
N THR A 654 -31.78 7.02 2.56
CA THR A 654 -32.56 7.02 3.80
C THR A 654 -33.71 6.00 3.74
N SER A 655 -34.39 5.91 2.59
CA SER A 655 -35.46 4.93 2.36
C SER A 655 -34.93 3.49 2.33
N ILE A 656 -33.76 3.25 1.74
CA ILE A 656 -33.09 1.94 1.76
C ILE A 656 -32.74 1.55 3.20
N LEU A 657 -32.07 2.42 3.95
CA LEU A 657 -31.66 2.13 5.33
C LEU A 657 -32.86 1.87 6.24
N ALA A 658 -33.96 2.62 6.08
CA ALA A 658 -35.20 2.40 6.81
C ALA A 658 -35.78 0.99 6.55
N ARG A 659 -35.80 0.54 5.28
CA ARG A 659 -36.24 -0.82 4.91
C ARG A 659 -35.36 -1.93 5.51
N VAL A 660 -34.05 -1.69 5.62
CA VAL A 660 -33.11 -2.59 6.29
C VAL A 660 -33.29 -2.56 7.83
N GLY A 661 -33.97 -1.55 8.36
CA GLY A 661 -34.17 -1.35 9.80
C GLY A 661 -33.00 -0.63 10.49
N ILE A 662 -32.17 0.08 9.72
CA ILE A 662 -31.07 0.90 10.24
C ILE A 662 -31.64 2.26 10.67
N LYS A 663 -31.46 2.58 11.95
CA LYS A 663 -31.99 3.80 12.58
C LYS A 663 -30.87 4.83 12.73
N GLY A 664 -31.20 6.10 12.55
CA GLY A 664 -30.28 7.22 12.79
C GLY A 664 -30.77 8.51 12.15
N GLU A 665 -30.23 9.63 12.63
CA GLU A 665 -30.44 10.96 12.04
C GLU A 665 -29.38 11.20 10.97
N PHE A 666 -29.73 10.83 9.73
CA PHE A 666 -28.80 10.86 8.60
C PHE A 666 -28.92 12.10 7.72
N GLY A 667 -29.92 12.95 7.93
CA GLY A 667 -30.16 14.11 7.06
C GLY A 667 -30.66 13.74 5.65
N SER A 668 -30.75 14.74 4.77
CA SER A 668 -31.27 14.61 3.40
C SER A 668 -30.49 15.42 2.35
N ALA A 669 -29.46 16.16 2.76
CA ALA A 669 -28.66 17.02 1.87
C ALA A 669 -27.53 16.27 1.13
N GLY A 670 -27.43 14.95 1.27
CA GLY A 670 -26.39 14.13 0.65
C GLY A 670 -26.47 14.12 -0.88
N LEU A 671 -25.32 13.93 -1.52
CA LEU A 671 -25.22 13.95 -2.98
C LEU A 671 -25.81 12.69 -3.65
N THR A 672 -26.47 12.88 -4.78
CA THR A 672 -26.84 11.81 -5.71
C THR A 672 -25.69 11.47 -6.67
N PRO A 673 -25.68 10.28 -7.30
CA PRO A 673 -24.62 9.90 -8.25
C PRO A 673 -24.35 10.90 -9.38
N SER A 674 -25.39 11.56 -9.89
CA SER A 674 -25.27 12.58 -10.93
C SER A 674 -24.60 13.88 -10.47
N GLN A 675 -24.51 14.11 -9.15
CA GLN A 675 -23.89 15.31 -8.56
C GLN A 675 -22.43 15.11 -8.18
N TRP A 676 -21.90 13.88 -8.22
CA TRP A 676 -20.55 13.58 -7.72
C TRP A 676 -19.46 14.36 -8.45
N SER A 677 -19.55 14.53 -9.78
CA SER A 677 -18.55 15.24 -10.58
C SER A 677 -18.40 16.71 -10.20
N GLU A 678 -19.47 17.32 -9.69
CA GLU A 678 -19.52 18.74 -9.34
C GLU A 678 -19.08 19.03 -7.91
N TYR A 679 -18.96 18.00 -7.07
CA TYR A 679 -18.52 18.19 -5.69
C TYR A 679 -17.05 18.60 -5.63
N GLY A 680 -16.74 19.67 -4.88
CA GLY A 680 -15.44 20.33 -4.93
C GLY A 680 -14.26 19.40 -4.63
N ALA A 681 -14.40 18.50 -3.64
CA ALA A 681 -13.35 17.51 -3.35
C ALA A 681 -13.14 16.48 -4.46
N VAL A 682 -14.21 16.04 -5.13
CA VAL A 682 -14.15 15.11 -6.27
C VAL A 682 -13.46 15.77 -7.44
N LYS A 683 -13.92 16.97 -7.83
CA LYS A 683 -13.39 17.73 -8.96
C LYS A 683 -11.89 17.95 -8.85
N LYS A 684 -11.43 18.47 -7.70
CA LYS A 684 -10.01 18.73 -7.44
C LYS A 684 -9.17 17.45 -7.48
N THR A 685 -9.64 16.39 -6.85
CA THR A 685 -8.88 15.13 -6.77
C THR A 685 -8.80 14.43 -8.13
N LEU A 686 -9.89 14.44 -8.90
CA LEU A 686 -9.91 13.85 -10.23
C LEU A 686 -8.99 14.61 -11.18
N GLN A 687 -8.98 15.95 -11.11
CA GLN A 687 -8.07 16.78 -11.90
C GLN A 687 -6.60 16.46 -11.59
N GLU A 688 -6.24 16.35 -10.31
CA GLU A 688 -4.88 15.95 -9.89
C GLU A 688 -4.51 14.57 -10.43
N PHE A 689 -5.41 13.58 -10.32
CA PHE A 689 -5.15 12.22 -10.79
C PHE A 689 -5.01 12.13 -12.31
N ARG A 690 -5.82 12.88 -13.07
CA ARG A 690 -5.69 12.95 -14.54
C ARG A 690 -4.36 13.57 -14.96
N ALA A 691 -4.03 14.73 -14.40
CA ALA A 691 -2.77 15.41 -14.71
C ALA A 691 -1.55 14.54 -14.41
N ALA A 692 -1.57 13.82 -13.29
CA ALA A 692 -0.48 12.92 -12.94
C ALA A 692 -0.43 11.66 -13.80
N TYR A 693 -1.58 11.11 -14.23
CA TYR A 693 -1.63 10.00 -15.18
C TYR A 693 -1.08 10.42 -16.55
N ASP A 694 -1.52 11.56 -17.07
CA ASP A 694 -1.07 12.07 -18.36
C ASP A 694 0.44 12.33 -18.36
N ARG A 695 0.96 12.91 -17.28
CA ARG A 695 2.40 13.10 -17.12
C ARG A 695 3.17 11.77 -17.09
N PHE A 696 2.69 10.80 -16.33
CA PHE A 696 3.32 9.48 -16.26
C PHE A 696 3.32 8.79 -17.63
N LYS A 697 2.22 8.90 -18.39
CA LYS A 697 2.13 8.41 -19.77
C LYS A 697 3.19 9.04 -20.66
N GLU A 698 3.35 10.36 -20.62
CA GLU A 698 4.38 11.08 -21.38
C GLU A 698 5.79 10.57 -21.02
N ASP A 699 6.09 10.46 -19.73
CA ASP A 699 7.40 10.00 -19.25
C ASP A 699 7.70 8.55 -19.73
N MET A 700 6.72 7.64 -19.69
CA MET A 700 6.90 6.25 -20.13
C MET A 700 7.02 6.12 -21.65
N VAL A 701 6.29 6.94 -22.41
CA VAL A 701 6.45 7.04 -23.86
C VAL A 701 7.86 7.51 -24.21
N ALA A 702 8.36 8.55 -23.53
CA ALA A 702 9.70 9.06 -23.75
C ALA A 702 10.78 8.01 -23.43
N LEU A 703 10.61 7.23 -22.36
CA LEU A 703 11.53 6.13 -22.01
C LEU A 703 11.58 5.02 -23.07
N LEU A 704 10.49 4.74 -23.79
CA LEU A 704 10.50 3.78 -24.90
C LEU A 704 11.19 4.35 -26.14
N GLN A 705 11.12 5.66 -26.35
CA GLN A 705 11.72 6.35 -27.50
C GLN A 705 13.21 6.65 -27.31
N SER A 706 13.71 6.70 -26.07
CA SER A 706 15.12 7.00 -25.77
C SER A 706 16.08 5.82 -26.01
N ARG A 707 15.69 4.83 -26.81
CA ARG A 707 16.46 3.63 -27.12
C ARG A 707 16.90 3.57 -28.56
#